data_AF-A0A0J6HIE9-F1
#
_entry.id   AF-A0A0J6HIE9-F1
#
_cell.length_a   1.000
_cell.length_b   1.000
_cell.length_c   1.000
_cell.angle_alpha   90.00
_cell.angle_beta   90.00
_cell.angle_gamma   90.00
#
_symmetry.space_group_name_H-M   'P 1'
#
loop_
_entity.id
_entity.type
_entity.pdbx_description
1 polymer ?
#
loop_
_entity_poly.entity_id
_entity_poly.type
_entity_poly.pdbx_seq_one_letter_code
_entity_poly.pdbx_strand_id
1 'polypeptide(L)'
;MYHYYQRSEHDAWFLLSSHPGEDPVVLAKAQGAKKLTILALNQKVSDGSESEIPRNHDKIGYRGPLYFGIDCKDDLGQAISSSQELVGKLVRMGVPKGCIEIYLSGSKSLHILVNELLFTSSRYTLRLPEIYKEMARDLFVIGLDYSVYSSGRGNSFRIVNLQRHDGNYRVPVTPDELAELTVDRYREWVQAPRQVKVDAQQPRLVHELRALFEEAKKRVNSKPKLVIIASSADLEAIREPVPTCIQMLCDSDSLKADTSYNQAATQLATYIVRARVSQTVAESLASRLASSAKSSTYNTPKLRRDHIEAQIRYVEHTPTFSFGCNAIRSLLSKRPCECCAIEGGANKDGNPDADLSAVAEADGYYIRAGDSKRRISNFTLQPLDVFINVPQDGTSPRRVGTRMNVMKNGVAVGKIIFRESAFAGRAAFLRELEGITDLVFQGTDLDIQKIKIVVFREDQDVGEIFQVYTTGVHLDFVDDSPVFTYVEPDMSVNSVKVRNTHQFLGKLLARPYFAHTSICEKEDRDVDQALFHLLKINQKYEVGLLIGWCVAAHFKTHFMHQFSQFPILCLWGSAGSGKSKTAGVITCLNGTDYIQKDSGVSAPSTSHYGMLEYLSNTTTVPRIIEEFNKSKMTNKSYKDVSERIKQAWNGESTLKGRLGGYVLGRTNAEAIAIPLSAPVIVISEQEIEMPALQERSIRVHLTKMKRKYCREHFRRATEGCEHLRRLGKAIMATSLTTSPEDIKRLMEKASQLLPEDMDDRPRYSQQVVLVGLWMLLDICGQLHLFNAMFVLDTVIKALIERYAEDGDGYVQSEIDLVMQKIAVIVAISRSADEAASGTAYLFDGQHYAITSEYLVLDPVLSHACYTRYCSVDERTAPVIQSGAQFLKLINEEPYFVKYAPHAGMGGGRPMLFLSLQEMQAKNIDISLLGWGGTHANASVI
;
A
#
# COMPACT_ATOMS: atom_id res chain seq x y z
N MET A 1 20.15 -28.75 -4.15
CA MET A 1 20.64 -27.68 -5.05
C MET A 1 21.18 -28.33 -6.31
N TYR A 2 21.10 -27.67 -7.46
CA TYR A 2 21.62 -28.21 -8.72
C TYR A 2 22.82 -27.41 -9.21
N HIS A 3 23.93 -28.09 -9.52
CA HIS A 3 25.08 -27.56 -10.23
C HIS A 3 25.31 -28.34 -11.51
N TYR A 4 26.14 -27.81 -12.40
CA TYR A 4 26.59 -28.51 -13.60
C TYR A 4 28.11 -28.55 -13.64
N TYR A 5 28.66 -29.66 -14.11
CA TYR A 5 30.11 -29.84 -14.21
C TYR A 5 30.51 -30.41 -15.56
N GLN A 6 31.78 -30.22 -15.92
CA GLN A 6 32.41 -30.81 -17.10
C GLN A 6 33.66 -31.58 -16.68
N ARG A 7 33.91 -32.75 -17.29
CA ARG A 7 35.11 -33.57 -17.02
C ARG A 7 36.31 -33.16 -17.89
N SER A 8 36.09 -32.38 -18.94
CA SER A 8 37.14 -31.77 -19.77
C SER A 8 36.78 -30.34 -20.17
N GLU A 9 37.67 -29.63 -20.87
CA GLU A 9 37.45 -28.23 -21.28
C GLU A 9 36.25 -28.04 -22.22
N HIS A 10 35.89 -29.08 -22.98
CA HIS A 10 34.85 -29.06 -24.02
C HIS A 10 33.82 -30.21 -23.86
N ASP A 11 33.78 -30.85 -22.69
CA ASP A 11 32.88 -31.99 -22.47
C ASP A 11 31.40 -31.56 -22.38
N ALA A 12 30.49 -32.52 -22.51
CA ALA A 12 29.09 -32.30 -22.21
C ALA A 12 28.90 -31.86 -20.74
N TRP A 13 27.84 -31.08 -20.49
CA TRP A 13 27.47 -30.70 -19.13
C TRP A 13 26.77 -31.85 -18.41
N PHE A 14 27.30 -32.23 -17.25
CA PHE A 14 26.71 -33.23 -16.37
C PHE A 14 26.02 -32.55 -15.19
N LEU A 15 24.82 -33.02 -14.84
CA LEU A 15 24.08 -32.54 -13.68
C LEU A 15 24.70 -33.08 -12.38
N LEU A 16 24.86 -32.21 -11.40
CA LEU A 16 25.23 -32.54 -10.03
C LEU A 16 24.13 -32.07 -9.08
N SER A 17 23.55 -33.00 -8.33
CA SER A 17 22.59 -32.67 -7.26
C SER A 17 23.34 -32.73 -5.92
N SER A 18 23.22 -31.68 -5.10
CA SER A 18 23.78 -31.63 -3.75
C SER A 18 22.70 -31.32 -2.70
N HIS A 19 22.79 -31.93 -1.52
CA HIS A 19 21.93 -31.66 -0.38
C HIS A 19 22.50 -30.53 0.50
N PRO A 20 21.67 -29.87 1.32
CA PRO A 20 22.15 -28.89 2.30
C PRO A 20 23.20 -29.50 3.23
N GLY A 21 24.40 -28.91 3.28
CA GLY A 21 25.52 -29.39 4.10
C GLY A 21 26.59 -30.17 3.34
N GLU A 22 26.35 -30.55 2.08
CA GLU A 22 27.36 -31.16 1.21
C GLU A 22 28.15 -30.10 0.43
N ASP A 23 29.47 -30.28 0.31
CA ASP A 23 30.30 -29.41 -0.53
C ASP A 23 30.21 -29.86 -2.01
N PRO A 24 29.59 -29.04 -2.88
CA PRO A 24 29.43 -29.39 -4.30
C PRO A 24 30.77 -29.52 -5.03
N VAL A 25 31.84 -28.87 -4.57
CA VAL A 25 33.18 -29.01 -5.15
C VAL A 25 33.76 -30.39 -4.87
N VAL A 26 33.60 -30.91 -3.64
CA VAL A 26 34.06 -32.26 -3.26
C VAL A 26 33.28 -33.31 -4.06
N LEU A 27 31.96 -33.17 -4.14
CA LEU A 27 31.11 -34.07 -4.92
C LEU A 27 31.48 -34.04 -6.41
N ALA A 28 31.70 -32.86 -6.98
CA ALA A 28 32.12 -32.72 -8.38
C ALA A 28 33.48 -33.39 -8.64
N LYS A 29 34.47 -33.19 -7.74
CA LYS A 29 35.79 -33.83 -7.83
C LYS A 29 35.68 -35.36 -7.84
N ALA A 30 34.83 -35.94 -7.00
CA ALA A 30 34.59 -37.38 -6.97
C ALA A 30 34.01 -37.92 -8.29
N GLN A 31 33.32 -37.06 -9.05
CA GLN A 31 32.78 -37.37 -10.38
C GLN A 31 33.75 -37.08 -11.55
N GLY A 32 35.01 -36.74 -11.25
CA GLY A 32 36.04 -36.42 -12.23
C GLY A 32 35.88 -35.02 -12.85
N ALA A 33 35.16 -34.10 -12.21
CA ALA A 33 34.97 -32.76 -12.73
C ALA A 33 36.28 -31.96 -12.80
N LYS A 34 36.42 -31.19 -13.88
CA LYS A 34 37.46 -30.16 -14.07
C LYS A 34 36.90 -28.75 -13.89
N LYS A 35 35.63 -28.54 -14.25
CA LYS A 35 34.89 -27.27 -14.09
C LYS A 35 33.57 -27.50 -13.37
N LEU A 36 33.12 -26.51 -12.61
CA LEU A 36 31.85 -26.53 -11.89
C LEU A 36 31.17 -25.16 -12.00
N THR A 37 29.85 -25.15 -12.20
CA THR A 37 29.07 -23.90 -12.20
C THR A 37 29.19 -23.16 -10.88
N ILE A 38 29.36 -21.85 -10.97
CA ILE A 38 29.63 -20.97 -9.81
C ILE A 38 28.38 -20.85 -8.93
N LEU A 39 27.22 -20.65 -9.57
CA LEU A 39 25.93 -20.55 -8.90
C LEU A 39 25.20 -21.90 -8.91
N ALA A 40 24.49 -22.15 -7.83
CA ALA A 40 23.52 -23.22 -7.68
C ALA A 40 22.15 -22.80 -8.23
N LEU A 41 21.42 -23.75 -8.78
CA LEU A 41 20.08 -23.58 -9.34
C LEU A 41 19.01 -24.22 -8.44
N ASN A 42 17.80 -23.64 -8.43
CA ASN A 42 16.63 -24.18 -7.73
C ASN A 42 15.92 -25.30 -8.50
N GLN A 43 16.20 -25.41 -9.80
CA GLN A 43 15.59 -26.38 -10.70
C GLN A 43 16.62 -26.94 -11.69
N LYS A 44 16.30 -28.10 -12.27
CA LYS A 44 17.08 -28.67 -13.37
C LYS A 44 16.81 -27.88 -14.65
N VAL A 45 17.87 -27.48 -15.33
CA VAL A 45 17.87 -26.84 -16.65
C VAL A 45 18.43 -27.81 -17.70
N SER A 46 17.62 -28.14 -18.71
CA SER A 46 18.05 -28.85 -19.92
C SER A 46 18.24 -27.83 -21.03
N ASP A 47 19.43 -27.75 -21.61
CA ASP A 47 19.64 -26.91 -22.79
C ASP A 47 19.03 -27.66 -23.99
N GLY A 48 17.81 -27.29 -24.38
CA GLY A 48 17.19 -27.67 -25.66
C GLY A 48 17.83 -26.93 -26.84
N SER A 49 17.21 -26.94 -28.01
CA SER A 49 17.68 -26.13 -29.15
C SER A 49 17.58 -24.62 -28.85
N GLU A 50 18.33 -23.78 -29.58
CA GLU A 50 18.37 -22.30 -29.41
C GLU A 50 16.97 -21.64 -29.37
N SER A 51 15.95 -22.28 -29.96
CA SER A 51 14.55 -21.87 -29.96
C SER A 51 13.76 -22.16 -28.67
N GLU A 52 14.25 -23.03 -27.77
CA GLU A 52 13.56 -23.47 -26.55
C GLU A 52 14.07 -22.79 -25.26
N ILE A 53 15.32 -22.29 -25.30
CA ILE A 53 16.04 -21.64 -24.19
C ILE A 53 15.36 -20.34 -23.67
N PRO A 54 14.78 -19.45 -24.49
CA PRO A 54 14.31 -18.13 -24.04
C PRO A 54 13.02 -18.13 -23.19
N ARG A 55 12.24 -19.23 -23.12
CA ARG A 55 10.88 -19.18 -22.55
C ARG A 55 10.80 -19.24 -21.00
N ASN A 56 11.93 -19.37 -20.29
CA ASN A 56 11.95 -19.53 -18.83
C ASN A 56 13.01 -18.70 -18.06
N HIS A 57 13.73 -17.77 -18.69
CA HIS A 57 14.84 -17.02 -18.03
C HIS A 57 14.42 -16.29 -16.74
N ASP A 58 13.22 -15.71 -16.71
CA ASP A 58 12.70 -14.98 -15.53
C ASP A 58 12.22 -15.90 -14.40
N LYS A 59 12.23 -17.22 -14.61
CA LYS A 59 11.69 -18.22 -13.68
C LYS A 59 12.78 -19.08 -13.01
N ILE A 60 14.04 -18.94 -13.42
CA ILE A 60 15.16 -19.70 -12.87
C ILE A 60 15.72 -18.95 -11.66
N GLY A 61 15.72 -19.62 -10.50
CA GLY A 61 16.30 -19.10 -9.25
C GLY A 61 17.75 -19.57 -9.08
N TYR A 62 18.65 -18.64 -8.78
CA TYR A 62 20.06 -18.92 -8.53
C TYR A 62 20.45 -18.57 -7.10
N ARG A 63 21.49 -19.21 -6.60
CA ARG A 63 22.09 -18.96 -5.28
C ARG A 63 23.60 -19.18 -5.38
N GLY A 64 24.42 -18.39 -4.70
CA GLY A 64 25.86 -18.53 -4.69
C GLY A 64 26.58 -17.19 -4.55
N PRO A 65 27.91 -17.20 -4.45
CA PRO A 65 28.70 -15.99 -4.18
C PRO A 65 28.61 -14.98 -5.32
N LEU A 66 28.77 -13.69 -5.02
CA LEU A 66 29.08 -12.67 -6.04
C LEU A 66 30.47 -12.96 -6.60
N TYR A 67 30.62 -13.00 -7.93
CA TYR A 67 31.86 -13.42 -8.59
C TYR A 67 32.28 -12.44 -9.68
N PHE A 68 33.58 -12.26 -9.83
CA PHE A 68 34.19 -11.38 -10.84
C PHE A 68 35.27 -12.15 -11.60
N GLY A 69 35.29 -12.02 -12.93
CA GLY A 69 36.40 -12.45 -13.78
C GLY A 69 37.15 -11.23 -14.30
N ILE A 70 38.46 -11.16 -14.09
CA ILE A 70 39.28 -10.03 -14.57
C ILE A 70 40.31 -10.59 -15.55
N ASP A 71 40.21 -10.16 -16.80
CA ASP A 71 41.07 -10.55 -17.91
C ASP A 71 41.42 -9.32 -18.77
N CYS A 72 42.70 -8.95 -18.78
CA CYS A 72 43.24 -7.90 -19.65
C CYS A 72 44.07 -8.60 -20.73
N LYS A 73 43.52 -8.71 -21.94
CA LYS A 73 44.17 -9.37 -23.09
C LYS A 73 45.64 -8.94 -23.19
N ASP A 74 46.53 -9.91 -23.02
CA ASP A 74 48.00 -9.80 -23.06
C ASP A 74 48.68 -8.86 -22.05
N ASP A 75 47.93 -8.24 -21.13
CA ASP A 75 48.46 -7.41 -20.03
C ASP A 75 48.08 -7.97 -18.65
N LEU A 76 48.83 -8.99 -18.23
CA LEU A 76 48.67 -9.59 -16.90
C LEU A 76 48.96 -8.58 -15.77
N GLY A 77 49.84 -7.59 -16.00
CA GLY A 77 50.14 -6.54 -15.02
C GLY A 77 48.90 -5.72 -14.70
N GLN A 78 48.19 -5.27 -15.75
CA GLN A 78 46.94 -4.54 -15.59
C GLN A 78 45.84 -5.39 -14.94
N ALA A 79 45.73 -6.68 -15.27
CA ALA A 79 44.76 -7.57 -14.61
C ALA A 79 45.01 -7.70 -13.10
N ILE A 80 46.29 -7.77 -12.67
CA ILE A 80 46.67 -7.79 -11.26
C ILE A 80 46.30 -6.46 -10.58
N SER A 81 46.70 -5.33 -11.16
CA SER A 81 46.38 -4.00 -10.59
C SER A 81 44.88 -3.75 -10.48
N SER A 82 44.10 -4.14 -11.49
CA SER A 82 42.64 -4.07 -11.45
C SER A 82 42.04 -4.94 -10.36
N SER A 83 42.61 -6.13 -10.12
CA SER A 83 42.16 -7.02 -9.05
C SER A 83 42.44 -6.44 -7.66
N GLN A 84 43.62 -5.83 -7.48
CA GLN A 84 43.98 -5.09 -6.26
C GLN A 84 43.00 -3.92 -6.02
N GLU A 85 42.67 -3.18 -7.08
CA GLU A 85 41.69 -2.09 -7.00
C GLU A 85 40.30 -2.59 -6.59
N LEU A 86 39.81 -3.68 -7.20
CA LEU A 86 38.50 -4.25 -6.89
C LEU A 86 38.41 -4.71 -5.44
N VAL A 87 39.42 -5.45 -4.96
CA VAL A 87 39.47 -5.86 -3.54
C VAL A 87 39.52 -4.64 -2.62
N GLY A 88 40.26 -3.60 -3.00
CA GLY A 88 40.27 -2.33 -2.28
C GLY A 88 38.89 -1.66 -2.20
N LYS A 89 38.10 -1.69 -3.29
CA LYS A 89 36.70 -1.19 -3.31
C LYS A 89 35.82 -1.98 -2.34
N LEU A 90 35.87 -3.31 -2.41
CA LEU A 90 35.07 -4.19 -1.54
C LEU A 90 35.40 -3.99 -0.05
N VAL A 91 36.69 -3.88 0.30
CA VAL A 91 37.12 -3.62 1.67
C VAL A 91 36.65 -2.25 2.17
N ARG A 92 36.69 -1.21 1.32
CA ARG A 92 36.16 0.12 1.67
C ARG A 92 34.66 0.10 1.94
N MET A 93 33.91 -0.76 1.26
CA MET A 93 32.47 -0.97 1.51
C MET A 93 32.18 -1.76 2.80
N GLY A 94 33.21 -2.16 3.55
CA GLY A 94 33.09 -2.89 4.80
C GLY A 94 33.09 -4.42 4.64
N VAL A 95 33.42 -4.96 3.47
CA VAL A 95 33.60 -6.40 3.27
C VAL A 95 34.84 -6.87 4.03
N PRO A 96 34.73 -7.81 4.98
CA PRO A 96 35.89 -8.33 5.68
C PRO A 96 36.81 -9.11 4.73
N LYS A 97 38.12 -8.88 4.82
CA LYS A 97 39.13 -9.54 3.98
C LYS A 97 39.00 -11.07 3.98
N GLY A 98 38.73 -11.69 5.14
CA GLY A 98 38.55 -13.13 5.29
C GLY A 98 37.32 -13.71 4.57
N CYS A 99 36.41 -12.85 4.08
CA CYS A 99 35.22 -13.24 3.32
C CYS A 99 35.37 -12.98 1.81
N ILE A 100 36.57 -12.61 1.34
CA ILE A 100 36.91 -12.41 -0.07
C ILE A 100 37.84 -13.54 -0.51
N GLU A 101 37.38 -14.40 -1.41
CA GLU A 101 38.19 -15.47 -1.98
C GLU A 101 38.80 -15.02 -3.31
N ILE A 102 40.10 -15.22 -3.47
CA ILE A 102 40.85 -14.76 -4.65
C ILE A 102 41.58 -15.96 -5.25
N TYR A 103 41.48 -16.10 -6.57
CA TYR A 103 42.11 -17.18 -7.31
C TYR A 103 42.85 -16.67 -8.53
N LEU A 104 44.09 -17.10 -8.69
CA LEU A 104 44.83 -16.97 -9.94
C LEU A 104 44.34 -18.08 -10.87
N SER A 105 43.92 -17.76 -12.09
CA SER A 105 43.27 -18.73 -12.97
C SER A 105 44.22 -19.81 -13.52
N GLY A 106 45.53 -19.58 -13.45
CA GLY A 106 46.57 -20.43 -14.02
C GLY A 106 47.03 -20.01 -15.43
N SER A 107 46.53 -18.88 -15.93
CA SER A 107 46.88 -18.35 -17.25
C SER A 107 47.08 -16.83 -17.19
N LYS A 108 46.10 -16.02 -17.58
CA LYS A 108 46.21 -14.56 -17.61
C LYS A 108 45.11 -13.80 -16.85
N SER A 109 44.27 -14.51 -16.08
CA SER A 109 43.12 -13.92 -15.40
C SER A 109 43.08 -14.16 -13.90
N LEU A 110 42.30 -13.36 -13.19
CA LEU A 110 42.03 -13.49 -11.75
C LEU A 110 40.53 -13.62 -11.52
N HIS A 111 40.15 -14.44 -10.55
CA HIS A 111 38.75 -14.62 -10.14
C HIS A 111 38.60 -14.21 -8.67
N ILE A 112 37.63 -13.34 -8.39
CA ILE A 112 37.32 -12.87 -7.04
C ILE A 112 35.89 -13.28 -6.70
N LEU A 113 35.69 -13.88 -5.53
CA LEU A 113 34.38 -14.32 -5.04
C LEU A 113 34.11 -13.70 -3.67
N VAL A 114 32.87 -13.26 -3.45
CA VAL A 114 32.39 -12.64 -2.20
C VAL A 114 31.18 -13.41 -1.70
N ASN A 115 31.23 -13.84 -0.44
CA ASN A 115 30.18 -14.66 0.15
C ASN A 115 28.81 -13.95 0.14
N GLU A 116 27.79 -14.62 -0.39
CA GLU A 116 26.43 -14.08 -0.51
C GLU A 116 25.81 -13.70 0.84
N LEU A 117 26.19 -14.36 1.94
CA LEU A 117 25.66 -14.10 3.28
C LEU A 117 26.02 -12.70 3.81
N LEU A 118 26.98 -12.02 3.19
CA LEU A 118 27.31 -10.64 3.52
C LEU A 118 26.24 -9.66 3.05
N PHE A 119 25.36 -10.02 2.11
CA PHE A 119 24.42 -9.09 1.51
C PHE A 119 23.08 -9.73 1.08
N THR A 120 22.84 -11.01 1.35
CA THR A 120 21.55 -11.68 1.12
C THR A 120 21.35 -12.87 2.08
N SER A 121 20.11 -13.35 2.20
CA SER A 121 19.68 -14.37 3.17
C SER A 121 19.81 -15.82 2.67
N SER A 122 20.74 -16.08 1.74
CA SER A 122 21.00 -17.42 1.14
C SER A 122 19.77 -18.08 0.48
N ARG A 123 18.79 -17.26 0.08
CA ARG A 123 17.61 -17.70 -0.68
C ARG A 123 17.92 -17.64 -2.18
N TYR A 124 17.26 -18.51 -2.93
CA TYR A 124 17.29 -18.44 -4.40
C TYR A 124 16.71 -17.12 -4.88
N THR A 125 17.44 -16.44 -5.77
CA THR A 125 17.06 -15.16 -6.35
C THR A 125 16.91 -15.32 -7.86
N LEU A 126 15.77 -14.87 -8.39
CA LEU A 126 15.53 -14.84 -9.83
C LEU A 126 16.45 -13.82 -10.50
N ARG A 127 16.93 -14.13 -11.71
CA ARG A 127 17.79 -13.23 -12.51
C ARG A 127 19.08 -12.79 -11.78
N LEU A 128 19.57 -13.58 -10.82
CA LEU A 128 20.77 -13.26 -10.04
C LEU A 128 22.03 -12.98 -10.89
N PRO A 129 22.32 -13.69 -12.00
CA PRO A 129 23.44 -13.33 -12.87
C PRO A 129 23.34 -11.90 -13.38
N GLU A 130 22.14 -11.45 -13.79
CA GLU A 130 21.89 -10.09 -14.26
C GLU A 130 22.03 -9.06 -13.13
N ILE A 131 21.59 -9.42 -11.91
CA ILE A 131 21.79 -8.58 -10.72
C ILE A 131 23.27 -8.42 -10.41
N TYR A 132 24.04 -9.51 -10.45
CA TYR A 132 25.49 -9.47 -10.23
C TYR A 132 26.22 -8.71 -11.33
N LYS A 133 25.74 -8.78 -12.57
CA LYS A 133 26.24 -7.95 -13.67
C LYS A 133 26.04 -6.46 -13.40
N GLU A 134 24.88 -6.07 -12.85
CA GLU A 134 24.61 -4.69 -12.43
C GLU A 134 25.49 -4.24 -11.26
N MET A 135 25.72 -5.11 -10.28
CA MET A 135 26.66 -4.82 -9.19
C MET A 135 28.09 -4.67 -9.71
N ALA A 136 28.49 -5.52 -10.66
CA ALA A 136 29.79 -5.50 -11.31
C ALA A 136 30.02 -4.23 -12.14
N ARG A 137 28.95 -3.68 -12.72
CA ARG A 137 28.99 -2.37 -13.39
C ARG A 137 29.37 -1.26 -12.43
N ASP A 138 28.77 -1.25 -11.24
CA ASP A 138 29.04 -0.21 -10.24
C ASP A 138 30.40 -0.44 -9.54
N LEU A 139 30.90 -1.68 -9.53
CA LEU A 139 32.22 -2.08 -9.00
C LEU A 139 33.32 -2.17 -10.07
N PHE A 140 33.12 -1.57 -11.24
CA PHE A 140 33.97 -1.78 -12.40
C PHE A 140 35.47 -1.57 -12.13
N VAL A 141 36.29 -2.40 -12.75
CA VAL A 141 37.74 -2.23 -12.91
C VAL A 141 38.15 -2.61 -14.33
N ILE A 142 39.30 -2.11 -14.80
CA ILE A 142 39.79 -2.41 -16.16
C ILE A 142 39.97 -3.92 -16.32
N GLY A 143 39.47 -4.49 -17.41
CA GLY A 143 39.54 -5.94 -17.66
C GLY A 143 38.44 -6.77 -17.02
N LEU A 144 37.45 -6.16 -16.37
CA LEU A 144 36.30 -6.90 -15.86
C LEU A 144 35.49 -7.53 -17.01
N ASP A 145 35.38 -8.86 -16.98
CA ASP A 145 34.67 -9.66 -17.97
C ASP A 145 33.19 -9.78 -17.59
N TYR A 146 32.30 -9.15 -18.36
CA TYR A 146 30.85 -9.24 -18.15
C TYR A 146 30.20 -10.48 -18.76
N SER A 147 30.90 -11.21 -19.63
CA SER A 147 30.38 -12.43 -20.26
C SER A 147 30.15 -13.56 -19.24
N VAL A 148 30.82 -13.49 -18.10
CA VAL A 148 30.67 -14.45 -17.00
C VAL A 148 29.28 -14.46 -16.38
N TYR A 149 28.49 -13.39 -16.53
CA TYR A 149 27.15 -13.27 -15.97
C TYR A 149 26.09 -13.80 -16.93
N SER A 150 26.12 -15.11 -17.18
CA SER A 150 25.17 -15.80 -18.07
C SER A 150 24.02 -16.44 -17.31
N SER A 151 22.81 -16.36 -17.88
CA SER A 151 21.61 -17.08 -17.42
C SER A 151 21.58 -18.52 -17.99
N GLY A 152 20.59 -19.33 -17.62
CA GLY A 152 20.51 -20.76 -17.97
C GLY A 152 21.22 -21.63 -16.94
N ARG A 153 22.17 -22.49 -17.37
CA ARG A 153 23.03 -23.26 -16.46
C ARG A 153 24.00 -22.39 -15.65
N GLY A 154 24.23 -21.16 -16.12
CA GLY A 154 25.21 -20.23 -15.56
C GLY A 154 26.64 -20.53 -15.98
N ASN A 155 27.57 -19.67 -15.56
CA ASN A 155 29.00 -19.84 -15.86
C ASN A 155 29.70 -20.79 -14.88
N SER A 156 30.86 -21.31 -15.27
CA SER A 156 31.68 -22.20 -14.45
C SER A 156 33.11 -21.70 -14.30
N PHE A 157 33.72 -22.05 -13.17
CA PHE A 157 35.16 -21.92 -12.99
C PHE A 157 35.81 -23.30 -12.92
N ARG A 158 37.10 -23.35 -13.30
CA ARG A 158 37.93 -24.54 -13.08
C ARG A 158 38.02 -24.81 -11.58
N ILE A 159 37.94 -26.08 -11.20
CA ILE A 159 38.09 -26.47 -9.80
C ILE A 159 39.53 -26.18 -9.36
N VAL A 160 39.67 -25.58 -8.17
CA VAL A 160 40.95 -25.17 -7.60
C VAL A 160 41.91 -26.37 -7.47
N ASN A 161 43.20 -26.12 -7.74
CA ASN A 161 44.31 -27.07 -7.63
C ASN A 161 44.22 -28.31 -8.53
N LEU A 162 43.45 -28.25 -9.62
CA LEU A 162 43.52 -29.24 -10.69
C LEU A 162 44.44 -28.75 -11.82
N GLN A 163 45.32 -29.64 -12.28
CA GLN A 163 46.25 -29.34 -13.37
C GLN A 163 45.47 -29.09 -14.66
N ARG A 164 45.84 -27.99 -15.33
CA ARG A 164 45.38 -27.59 -16.66
C ARG A 164 46.20 -28.31 -17.74
N HIS A 165 45.75 -28.19 -19.00
CA HIS A 165 46.48 -28.75 -20.14
C HIS A 165 47.85 -28.07 -20.37
N ASP A 166 47.99 -26.81 -19.95
CA ASP A 166 49.22 -26.01 -20.02
C ASP A 166 50.20 -26.31 -18.87
N GLY A 167 49.88 -27.27 -18.00
CA GLY A 167 50.71 -27.66 -16.86
C GLY A 167 50.50 -26.83 -15.60
N ASN A 168 49.83 -25.67 -15.70
CA ASN A 168 49.56 -24.77 -14.57
C ASN A 168 48.28 -25.15 -13.80
N TYR A 169 48.03 -24.45 -12.69
CA TYR A 169 46.95 -24.70 -11.76
C TYR A 169 46.17 -23.41 -11.46
N ARG A 170 44.86 -23.53 -11.25
CA ARG A 170 44.07 -22.48 -10.60
C ARG A 170 44.39 -22.53 -9.10
N VAL A 171 45.06 -21.52 -8.56
CA VAL A 171 45.54 -21.51 -7.17
C VAL A 171 44.89 -20.39 -6.36
N PRO A 172 44.60 -20.61 -5.07
CA PRO A 172 44.09 -19.56 -4.20
C PRO A 172 45.22 -18.65 -3.71
N VAL A 173 44.90 -17.39 -3.42
CA VAL A 173 45.79 -16.39 -2.79
C VAL A 173 45.02 -15.60 -1.74
N THR A 174 45.71 -15.10 -0.71
CA THR A 174 45.09 -14.23 0.30
C THR A 174 44.96 -12.78 -0.21
N PRO A 175 44.08 -11.95 0.38
CA PRO A 175 44.00 -10.53 0.06
C PRO A 175 45.31 -9.76 0.27
N ASP A 176 46.12 -10.17 1.26
CA ASP A 176 47.42 -9.54 1.53
C ASP A 176 48.47 -9.99 0.51
N GLU A 177 48.46 -11.27 0.12
CA GLU A 177 49.29 -11.75 -1.00
C GLU A 177 48.95 -11.07 -2.32
N LEU A 178 47.66 -10.80 -2.58
CA LEU A 178 47.22 -10.05 -3.76
C LEU A 178 47.76 -8.62 -3.75
N ALA A 179 47.81 -7.96 -2.60
CA ALA A 179 48.28 -6.58 -2.47
C ALA A 179 49.75 -6.41 -2.92
N GLU A 180 50.56 -7.47 -2.78
CA GLU A 180 51.96 -7.52 -3.18
C GLU A 180 52.22 -8.40 -4.41
N LEU A 181 51.18 -8.81 -5.12
CA LEU A 181 51.30 -9.69 -6.27
C LEU A 181 51.96 -8.97 -7.45
N THR A 182 52.94 -9.63 -8.07
CA THR A 182 53.60 -9.20 -9.30
C THR A 182 53.39 -10.22 -10.41
N VAL A 183 53.68 -9.84 -11.66
CA VAL A 183 53.59 -10.75 -12.82
C VAL A 183 54.46 -12.00 -12.63
N ASP A 184 55.68 -11.84 -12.11
CA ASP A 184 56.60 -12.95 -11.88
C ASP A 184 56.09 -13.90 -10.79
N ARG A 185 55.61 -13.34 -9.66
CA ARG A 185 54.98 -14.14 -8.59
C ARG A 185 53.74 -14.87 -9.07
N TYR A 186 52.90 -14.24 -9.89
CA TYR A 186 51.75 -14.90 -10.51
C TYR A 186 52.21 -16.14 -11.29
N ARG A 187 53.20 -15.97 -12.19
CA ARG A 187 53.69 -17.05 -13.06
C ARG A 187 54.35 -18.19 -12.28
N GLU A 188 55.05 -17.87 -11.20
CA GLU A 188 55.64 -18.87 -10.30
C GLU A 188 54.55 -19.66 -9.55
N TRP A 189 53.60 -18.96 -8.93
CA TRP A 189 52.62 -19.57 -8.03
C TRP A 189 51.63 -20.50 -8.73
N VAL A 190 51.37 -20.30 -10.01
CA VAL A 190 50.45 -21.15 -10.78
C VAL A 190 51.09 -22.48 -11.22
N GLN A 191 52.39 -22.69 -11.04
CA GLN A 191 53.08 -23.91 -11.52
C GLN A 191 52.81 -25.16 -10.67
N ALA A 192 52.27 -25.00 -9.46
CA ALA A 192 51.96 -26.11 -8.57
C ALA A 192 50.68 -25.82 -7.75
N PRO A 193 49.99 -26.86 -7.23
CA PRO A 193 48.89 -26.69 -6.29
C PRO A 193 49.30 -25.89 -5.04
N ARG A 194 48.42 -25.01 -4.55
CA ARG A 194 48.65 -24.23 -3.33
C ARG A 194 47.46 -24.28 -2.38
N GLN A 195 47.73 -24.24 -1.09
CA GLN A 195 46.73 -24.04 -0.05
C GLN A 195 47.05 -22.77 0.71
N VAL A 196 46.03 -21.95 0.98
CA VAL A 196 46.14 -20.75 1.81
C VAL A 196 45.25 -20.92 3.03
N LYS A 197 45.74 -20.52 4.20
CA LYS A 197 44.92 -20.44 5.40
C LYS A 197 44.17 -19.11 5.35
N VAL A 198 42.85 -19.17 5.33
CA VAL A 198 41.99 -17.99 5.45
C VAL A 198 41.39 -18.02 6.85
N ASP A 199 41.54 -16.93 7.60
CA ASP A 199 40.89 -16.80 8.89
C ASP A 199 39.37 -16.82 8.68
N ALA A 200 38.73 -17.90 9.17
CA ALA A 200 37.30 -18.10 9.03
C ALA A 200 36.54 -17.08 9.89
N GLN A 201 36.28 -15.90 9.34
CA GLN A 201 35.36 -14.94 9.93
C GLN A 201 33.92 -15.32 9.59
N GLN A 202 33.04 -15.29 10.59
CA GLN A 202 31.62 -15.48 10.34
C GLN A 202 31.11 -14.34 9.44
N PRO A 203 30.40 -14.65 8.33
CA PRO A 203 29.82 -13.63 7.49
C PRO A 203 28.84 -12.78 8.29
N ARG A 204 29.06 -11.46 8.30
CA ARG A 204 28.14 -10.47 8.86
C ARG A 204 27.55 -9.63 7.73
N LEU A 205 26.33 -9.12 7.92
CA LEU A 205 25.70 -8.25 6.93
C LEU A 205 26.55 -6.97 6.72
N VAL A 206 26.86 -6.68 5.46
CA VAL A 206 27.56 -5.48 4.99
C VAL A 206 26.53 -4.57 4.33
N HIS A 207 26.13 -3.51 5.03
CA HIS A 207 25.00 -2.66 4.63
C HIS A 207 25.19 -1.98 3.26
N GLU A 208 26.39 -1.52 2.93
CA GLU A 208 26.66 -0.89 1.62
C GLU A 208 26.57 -1.90 0.47
N LEU A 209 27.11 -3.11 0.67
CA LEU A 209 27.01 -4.18 -0.33
C LEU A 209 25.57 -4.69 -0.48
N ARG A 210 24.79 -4.69 0.62
CA ARG A 210 23.34 -4.97 0.62
C ARG A 210 22.56 -3.90 -0.16
N ALA A 211 22.87 -2.63 0.04
CA ALA A 211 22.25 -1.54 -0.70
C ALA A 211 22.56 -1.64 -2.21
N LEU A 212 23.82 -1.91 -2.56
CA LEU A 212 24.22 -2.14 -3.96
C LEU A 212 23.46 -3.31 -4.59
N PHE A 213 23.29 -4.41 -3.85
CA PHE A 213 22.53 -5.57 -4.31
C PHE A 213 21.04 -5.26 -4.53
N GLU A 214 20.38 -4.59 -3.59
CA GLU A 214 18.95 -4.27 -3.73
C GLU A 214 18.69 -3.24 -4.83
N GLU A 215 19.58 -2.26 -5.01
CA GLU A 215 19.48 -1.29 -6.11
C GLU A 215 19.71 -1.96 -7.47
N ALA A 216 20.72 -2.82 -7.60
CA ALA A 216 20.94 -3.65 -8.79
C ALA A 216 19.72 -4.52 -9.11
N LYS A 217 19.11 -5.12 -8.08
CA LYS A 217 17.89 -5.92 -8.20
C LYS A 217 16.68 -5.09 -8.63
N LYS A 218 16.52 -3.86 -8.12
CA LYS A 218 15.49 -2.92 -8.57
C LYS A 218 15.65 -2.64 -10.06
N ARG A 219 16.86 -2.27 -10.50
CA ARG A 219 17.17 -1.96 -11.91
C ARG A 219 16.86 -3.12 -12.86
N VAL A 220 17.22 -4.36 -12.47
CA VAL A 220 16.93 -5.56 -13.28
C VAL A 220 15.44 -5.80 -13.43
N ASN A 221 14.63 -5.57 -12.39
CA ASN A 221 13.20 -5.88 -12.36
C ASN A 221 12.27 -4.76 -12.87
N SER A 222 12.80 -3.56 -13.13
CA SER A 222 12.07 -2.48 -13.77
C SER A 222 11.58 -2.88 -15.18
N LYS A 223 10.35 -2.50 -15.56
CA LYS A 223 9.81 -2.77 -16.90
C LYS A 223 10.71 -2.10 -17.97
N PRO A 224 11.12 -2.82 -19.03
CA PRO A 224 11.86 -2.20 -20.12
C PRO A 224 10.98 -1.12 -20.77
N LYS A 225 11.52 0.09 -20.90
CA LYS A 225 10.90 1.14 -21.71
C LYS A 225 11.02 0.70 -23.17
N LEU A 226 9.92 0.76 -23.94
CA LEU A 226 9.98 0.63 -25.38
C LEU A 226 10.84 1.78 -25.92
N VAL A 227 11.99 1.42 -26.49
CA VAL A 227 12.90 2.34 -27.16
C VAL A 227 12.80 2.02 -28.64
N ILE A 228 12.53 3.04 -29.45
CA ILE A 228 12.61 2.95 -30.92
C ILE A 228 13.99 2.38 -31.28
N ILE A 229 14.02 1.15 -31.77
CA ILE A 229 15.26 0.49 -32.21
C ILE A 229 15.55 1.04 -33.60
N ALA A 230 16.63 1.81 -33.75
CA ALA A 230 17.15 2.14 -35.07
C ALA A 230 17.51 0.83 -35.82
N SER A 231 17.10 0.70 -37.08
CA SER A 231 17.41 -0.50 -37.86
C SER A 231 18.93 -0.67 -38.03
N SER A 232 19.40 -1.87 -38.36
CA SER A 232 20.82 -2.10 -38.64
C SER A 232 21.36 -1.22 -39.77
N ALA A 233 20.50 -0.87 -40.74
CA ALA A 233 20.84 0.04 -41.83
C ALA A 233 20.95 1.50 -41.35
N ASP A 234 20.06 1.94 -40.46
CA ASP A 234 20.11 3.28 -39.86
C ASP A 234 21.38 3.48 -39.03
N LEU A 235 21.77 2.46 -38.26
CA LEU A 235 22.97 2.47 -37.43
C LEU A 235 24.26 2.50 -38.27
N GLU A 236 24.26 1.88 -39.44
CA GLU A 236 25.37 1.94 -40.38
C GLU A 236 25.47 3.31 -41.06
N ALA A 237 24.34 3.91 -41.44
CA ALA A 237 24.28 5.24 -42.06
C ALA A 237 24.77 6.38 -41.14
N ILE A 238 24.72 6.18 -39.83
CA ILE A 238 25.20 7.15 -38.83
C ILE A 238 26.58 6.80 -38.26
N ARG A 239 27.25 5.77 -38.77
CA ARG A 239 28.60 5.41 -38.34
C ARG A 239 29.58 6.53 -38.71
N GLU A 240 29.54 6.97 -39.97
CA GLU A 240 30.32 8.08 -40.50
C GLU A 240 29.51 8.80 -41.61
N PRO A 241 29.26 10.13 -41.48
CA PRO A 241 29.73 11.03 -40.43
C PRO A 241 29.01 10.83 -39.09
N VAL A 242 29.73 11.06 -37.98
CA VAL A 242 29.17 11.00 -36.62
C VAL A 242 28.03 12.03 -36.47
N PRO A 243 26.83 11.64 -35.99
CA PRO A 243 25.68 12.54 -35.89
C PRO A 243 25.93 13.74 -35.01
N THR A 244 25.36 14.89 -35.39
CA THR A 244 25.44 16.13 -34.61
C THR A 244 24.95 15.97 -33.17
N CYS A 245 23.95 15.11 -32.92
CA CYS A 245 23.51 14.82 -31.55
C CYS A 245 24.56 14.10 -30.70
N ILE A 246 25.39 13.23 -31.30
CA ILE A 246 26.51 12.57 -30.61
C ILE A 246 27.67 13.54 -30.42
N GLN A 247 27.93 14.40 -31.40
CA GLN A 247 28.93 15.46 -31.26
C GLN A 247 28.57 16.38 -30.09
N MET A 248 27.32 16.84 -30.05
CA MET A 248 26.78 17.64 -28.94
C MET A 248 26.78 16.90 -27.61
N LEU A 249 26.52 15.59 -27.59
CA LEU A 249 26.60 14.78 -26.37
C LEU A 249 28.02 14.83 -25.76
N CYS A 250 29.05 14.93 -26.61
CA CYS A 250 30.44 15.03 -26.19
C CYS A 250 30.88 16.45 -25.80
N ASP A 251 30.01 17.45 -25.97
CA ASP A 251 30.29 18.86 -25.70
C ASP A 251 29.43 19.35 -24.53
N SER A 252 30.05 19.62 -23.37
CA SER A 252 29.35 19.90 -22.10
C SER A 252 28.33 21.04 -22.16
N ASP A 253 28.57 22.06 -22.97
CA ASP A 253 27.70 23.23 -23.11
C ASP A 253 26.37 22.89 -23.82
N SER A 254 26.32 21.73 -24.49
CA SER A 254 25.14 21.22 -25.17
C SER A 254 24.31 20.26 -24.31
N LEU A 255 24.74 19.94 -23.09
CA LEU A 255 24.00 19.11 -22.13
C LEU A 255 23.05 19.96 -21.28
N LYS A 256 21.93 19.37 -20.85
CA LYS A 256 21.08 19.98 -19.82
C LYS A 256 21.77 19.99 -18.46
N ALA A 257 21.39 20.93 -17.59
CA ALA A 257 22.03 21.14 -16.29
C ALA A 257 21.89 19.96 -15.32
N ASP A 258 20.85 19.13 -15.48
CA ASP A 258 20.54 17.94 -14.67
C ASP A 258 21.08 16.64 -15.26
N THR A 259 21.68 16.67 -16.46
CA THR A 259 22.29 15.48 -17.08
C THR A 259 23.51 15.02 -16.29
N SER A 260 23.46 13.80 -15.76
CA SER A 260 24.61 13.19 -15.11
C SER A 260 25.65 12.70 -16.13
N TYR A 261 26.93 12.72 -15.73
CA TYR A 261 28.02 12.17 -16.55
C TYR A 261 27.79 10.70 -16.94
N ASN A 262 27.18 9.92 -16.04
CA ASN A 262 26.87 8.53 -16.30
C ASN A 262 25.85 8.38 -17.44
N GLN A 263 24.78 9.19 -17.44
CA GLN A 263 23.79 9.16 -18.53
C GLN A 263 24.42 9.48 -19.87
N ALA A 264 25.29 10.50 -19.93
CA ALA A 264 26.00 10.86 -21.16
C ALA A 264 26.95 9.74 -21.62
N ALA A 265 27.73 9.16 -20.70
CA ALA A 265 28.66 8.07 -20.99
C ALA A 265 27.93 6.80 -21.49
N THR A 266 26.80 6.42 -20.89
CA THR A 266 25.99 5.28 -21.32
C THR A 266 25.40 5.48 -22.72
N GLN A 267 24.90 6.67 -23.05
CA GLN A 267 24.36 6.96 -24.38
C GLN A 267 25.48 6.97 -25.44
N LEU A 268 26.65 7.52 -25.11
CA LEU A 268 27.81 7.50 -25.99
C LEU A 268 28.29 6.06 -26.25
N ALA A 269 28.42 5.24 -25.19
CA ALA A 269 28.76 3.83 -25.29
C ALA A 269 27.75 3.05 -26.14
N THR A 270 26.46 3.31 -25.96
CA THR A 270 25.38 2.70 -26.75
C THR A 270 25.54 2.99 -28.24
N TYR A 271 25.84 4.24 -28.60
CA TYR A 271 26.14 4.61 -29.99
C TYR A 271 27.38 3.89 -30.53
N ILE A 272 28.51 3.98 -29.81
CA ILE A 272 29.80 3.40 -30.24
C ILE A 272 29.63 1.90 -30.56
N VAL A 273 29.02 1.16 -29.65
CA VAL A 273 28.85 -0.29 -29.77
C VAL A 273 27.84 -0.66 -30.85
N ARG A 274 26.66 -0.02 -30.87
CA ARG A 274 25.57 -0.42 -31.76
C ARG A 274 25.78 0.03 -33.20
N ALA A 275 26.34 1.22 -33.43
CA ALA A 275 26.74 1.68 -34.76
C ALA A 275 28.03 1.02 -35.26
N ARG A 276 28.75 0.28 -34.40
CA ARG A 276 30.06 -0.34 -34.68
C ARG A 276 31.08 0.70 -35.18
N VAL A 277 31.21 1.78 -34.42
CA VAL A 277 32.13 2.88 -34.73
C VAL A 277 33.58 2.37 -34.66
N SER A 278 34.45 2.86 -35.55
CA SER A 278 35.86 2.47 -35.55
C SER A 278 36.53 2.88 -34.23
N GLN A 279 37.52 2.10 -33.79
CA GLN A 279 38.19 2.32 -32.50
C GLN A 279 38.79 3.74 -32.40
N THR A 280 39.39 4.25 -33.49
CA THR A 280 39.94 5.61 -33.54
C THR A 280 38.89 6.69 -33.29
N VAL A 281 37.69 6.56 -33.88
CA VAL A 281 36.59 7.52 -33.70
C VAL A 281 35.99 7.38 -32.30
N ALA A 282 35.82 6.15 -31.81
CA ALA A 282 35.36 5.89 -30.45
C ALA A 282 36.28 6.51 -29.39
N GLU A 283 37.60 6.36 -29.54
CA GLU A 283 38.61 6.96 -28.66
C GLU A 283 38.58 8.48 -28.69
N SER A 284 38.38 9.07 -29.88
CA SER A 284 38.23 10.52 -30.05
C SER A 284 36.99 11.06 -29.32
N LEU A 285 35.82 10.44 -29.53
CA LEU A 285 34.57 10.82 -28.87
C LEU A 285 34.65 10.64 -27.35
N ALA A 286 35.20 9.52 -26.87
CA ALA A 286 35.39 9.27 -25.45
C ALA A 286 36.33 10.31 -24.82
N SER A 287 37.42 10.66 -25.50
CA SER A 287 38.35 11.69 -25.04
C SER A 287 37.69 13.07 -24.95
N ARG A 288 36.84 13.42 -25.93
CA ARG A 288 36.09 14.68 -25.94
C ARG A 288 35.12 14.76 -24.77
N LEU A 289 34.27 13.74 -24.58
CA LEU A 289 33.33 13.72 -23.44
C LEU A 289 34.05 13.72 -22.09
N ALA A 290 35.16 12.99 -21.95
CA ALA A 290 35.94 12.97 -20.71
C ALA A 290 36.61 14.32 -20.39
N SER A 291 36.91 15.13 -21.41
CA SER A 291 37.56 16.43 -21.24
C SER A 291 36.56 17.57 -21.00
N SER A 292 35.38 17.51 -21.63
CA SER A 292 34.37 18.57 -21.56
C SER A 292 33.47 18.46 -20.33
N ALA A 293 33.00 17.26 -19.98
CA ALA A 293 31.98 17.10 -18.94
C ALA A 293 32.56 16.97 -17.53
N LYS A 294 31.88 17.57 -16.54
CA LYS A 294 32.25 17.54 -15.12
C LYS A 294 31.54 16.38 -14.41
N SER A 295 32.22 15.76 -13.45
CA SER A 295 31.64 14.74 -12.56
C SER A 295 32.27 14.84 -11.17
N SER A 296 31.45 14.82 -10.13
CA SER A 296 31.91 14.73 -8.74
C SER A 296 32.45 13.34 -8.41
N THR A 297 31.86 12.29 -9.01
CA THR A 297 32.26 10.89 -8.83
C THR A 297 33.53 10.56 -9.63
N TYR A 298 33.59 10.96 -10.90
CA TYR A 298 34.75 10.75 -11.78
C TYR A 298 35.50 12.08 -11.91
N ASN A 299 36.24 12.45 -10.87
CA ASN A 299 36.78 13.80 -10.73
C ASN A 299 37.99 14.11 -11.64
N THR A 300 38.69 13.09 -12.17
CA THR A 300 39.79 13.28 -13.14
C THR A 300 39.38 12.91 -14.57
N PRO A 301 39.99 13.51 -15.62
CA PRO A 301 39.76 13.11 -17.01
C PRO A 301 40.05 11.62 -17.27
N LYS A 302 41.05 11.06 -16.58
CA LYS A 302 41.40 9.63 -16.65
C LYS A 302 40.24 8.76 -16.14
N LEU A 303 39.75 9.02 -14.93
CA LEU A 303 38.62 8.26 -14.34
C LEU A 303 37.35 8.38 -15.18
N ARG A 304 37.11 9.54 -15.80
CA ARG A 304 36.01 9.76 -16.74
C ARG A 304 36.13 8.90 -18.00
N ARG A 305 37.33 8.85 -18.58
CA ARG A 305 37.63 8.00 -19.73
C ARG A 305 37.48 6.52 -19.40
N ASP A 306 38.02 6.09 -18.26
CA ASP A 306 37.90 4.71 -17.77
C ASP A 306 36.43 4.33 -17.56
N HIS A 307 35.59 5.26 -17.11
CA HIS A 307 34.14 5.06 -16.98
C HIS A 307 33.43 4.90 -18.34
N ILE A 308 33.80 5.67 -19.35
CA ILE A 308 33.22 5.50 -20.70
C ILE A 308 33.60 4.11 -21.26
N GLU A 309 34.86 3.70 -21.11
CA GLU A 309 35.32 2.37 -21.51
C GLU A 309 34.55 1.26 -20.79
N ALA A 310 34.27 1.43 -19.49
CA ALA A 310 33.36 0.56 -18.74
C ALA A 310 31.99 0.43 -19.38
N GLN A 311 31.39 1.57 -19.74
CA GLN A 311 30.06 1.60 -20.35
C GLN A 311 30.07 0.93 -21.73
N ILE A 312 31.12 1.10 -22.53
CA ILE A 312 31.28 0.43 -23.83
C ILE A 312 31.26 -1.09 -23.63
N ARG A 313 32.14 -1.61 -22.78
CA ARG A 313 32.22 -3.06 -22.50
C ARG A 313 30.92 -3.62 -21.92
N TYR A 314 30.27 -2.86 -21.04
CA TYR A 314 29.00 -3.25 -20.46
C TYR A 314 27.89 -3.33 -21.53
N VAL A 315 27.79 -2.36 -22.44
CA VAL A 315 26.81 -2.34 -23.53
C VAL A 315 27.09 -3.44 -24.56
N GLU A 316 28.34 -3.72 -24.91
CA GLU A 316 28.74 -4.84 -25.80
C GLU A 316 28.07 -6.14 -25.38
N HIS A 317 28.07 -6.40 -24.07
CA HIS A 317 27.56 -7.65 -23.49
C HIS A 317 26.10 -7.55 -23.06
N THR A 318 25.39 -6.44 -23.31
CA THR A 318 24.00 -6.23 -22.84
C THR A 318 23.09 -5.83 -24.02
N PRO A 319 22.61 -6.80 -24.83
CA PRO A 319 21.88 -6.54 -26.08
C PRO A 319 20.61 -5.69 -25.93
N THR A 320 20.03 -5.65 -24.72
CA THR A 320 18.84 -4.86 -24.39
C THR A 320 19.08 -3.35 -24.44
N PHE A 321 20.32 -2.87 -24.38
CA PHE A 321 20.65 -1.47 -24.66
C PHE A 321 20.57 -1.23 -26.15
N SER A 322 19.46 -0.64 -26.61
CA SER A 322 19.28 -0.17 -27.97
C SER A 322 19.63 1.32 -28.09
N PHE A 323 20.21 1.68 -29.22
CA PHE A 323 20.38 3.09 -29.56
C PHE A 323 19.01 3.69 -29.91
N GLY A 324 18.64 4.79 -29.25
CA GLY A 324 17.39 5.49 -29.50
C GLY A 324 17.58 7.01 -29.51
N CYS A 325 17.01 7.67 -30.52
CA CYS A 325 17.11 9.12 -30.67
C CYS A 325 16.58 9.89 -29.45
N ASN A 326 15.48 9.43 -28.85
CA ASN A 326 14.86 10.08 -27.70
C ASN A 326 15.77 10.04 -26.46
N ALA A 327 16.52 8.96 -26.27
CA ALA A 327 17.43 8.80 -25.13
C ALA A 327 18.55 9.87 -25.17
N ILE A 328 19.14 10.12 -26.34
CA ILE A 328 20.16 11.18 -26.49
C ILE A 328 19.53 12.57 -26.43
N ARG A 329 18.41 12.81 -27.13
CA ARG A 329 17.70 14.11 -27.13
C ARG A 329 17.27 14.54 -25.73
N SER A 330 16.92 13.60 -24.87
CA SER A 330 16.54 13.92 -23.49
C SER A 330 17.67 14.59 -22.70
N LEU A 331 18.92 14.34 -23.06
CA LEU A 331 20.12 14.86 -22.39
C LEU A 331 20.62 16.20 -22.95
N LEU A 332 20.20 16.56 -24.16
CA LEU A 332 20.69 17.75 -24.87
C LEU A 332 19.81 18.98 -24.60
N SER A 333 20.45 20.16 -24.51
CA SER A 333 19.76 21.45 -24.34
C SER A 333 19.13 21.99 -25.62
N LYS A 334 19.59 21.51 -26.79
CA LYS A 334 19.06 21.88 -28.13
C LYS A 334 18.82 20.61 -28.96
N ARG A 335 17.91 20.68 -29.93
CA ARG A 335 17.55 19.56 -30.83
C ARG A 335 18.28 19.70 -32.19
N PRO A 336 19.32 18.90 -32.49
CA PRO A 336 20.08 19.04 -33.75
C PRO A 336 19.59 18.13 -34.89
N CYS A 337 18.44 17.48 -34.73
CA CYS A 337 18.08 16.33 -35.57
C CYS A 337 17.27 16.64 -36.83
N GLU A 338 16.89 17.89 -37.12
CA GLU A 338 15.89 18.28 -38.15
C GLU A 338 16.18 17.81 -39.60
N CYS A 339 17.35 17.22 -39.87
CA CYS A 339 17.72 16.60 -41.15
C CYS A 339 18.54 15.29 -40.97
N CYS A 340 18.38 14.58 -39.85
CA CYS A 340 19.18 13.38 -39.54
C CYS A 340 18.76 12.18 -40.40
N ALA A 341 19.73 11.37 -40.84
CA ALA A 341 19.49 10.15 -41.63
C ALA A 341 18.47 9.19 -40.99
N ILE A 342 18.42 9.12 -39.66
CA ILE A 342 17.44 8.33 -38.91
C ILE A 342 16.05 8.98 -38.92
N GLU A 343 15.95 10.31 -38.88
CA GLU A 343 14.66 11.02 -38.94
C GLU A 343 14.07 10.99 -40.36
N GLY A 344 14.94 10.97 -41.39
CA GLY A 344 14.57 10.73 -42.78
C GLY A 344 14.30 9.26 -43.14
N GLY A 345 14.96 8.32 -42.44
CA GLY A 345 14.92 6.87 -42.69
C GLY A 345 13.87 6.09 -41.88
N ALA A 346 13.47 6.57 -40.69
CA ALA A 346 12.42 5.98 -39.85
C ALA A 346 11.01 5.95 -40.51
N ASN A 347 10.87 6.51 -41.72
CA ASN A 347 9.67 6.44 -42.54
C ASN A 347 9.72 5.43 -43.68
N LYS A 348 10.82 4.66 -43.87
CA LYS A 348 10.92 3.76 -45.03
C LYS A 348 10.68 2.29 -44.74
N ASP A 349 11.25 1.65 -43.72
CA ASP A 349 11.02 0.21 -43.53
C ASP A 349 11.06 -0.22 -42.06
N GLY A 350 9.96 -0.83 -41.57
CA GLY A 350 10.02 -1.71 -40.41
C GLY A 350 9.16 -1.40 -39.18
N ASN A 351 8.03 -0.71 -39.29
CA ASN A 351 6.94 -0.91 -38.32
C ASN A 351 5.90 -1.83 -38.97
N PRO A 352 5.68 -3.07 -38.48
CA PRO A 352 4.59 -3.92 -38.97
C PRO A 352 3.20 -3.28 -38.81
N ASP A 353 3.08 -2.20 -38.03
CA ASP A 353 1.87 -1.37 -37.90
C ASP A 353 1.88 -0.07 -38.75
N ALA A 354 2.86 0.14 -39.64
CA ALA A 354 2.93 1.34 -40.49
C ALA A 354 1.70 1.49 -41.42
N ASP A 355 1.15 0.37 -41.89
CA ASP A 355 -0.10 0.33 -42.66
C ASP A 355 -1.37 0.39 -41.76
N LEU A 356 -1.19 0.31 -40.44
CA LEU A 356 -2.25 0.25 -39.44
C LEU A 356 -2.46 1.56 -38.65
N SER A 357 -1.69 2.61 -38.91
CA SER A 357 -1.83 3.90 -38.20
C SER A 357 -2.34 5.04 -39.08
N ALA A 358 -3.14 5.95 -38.49
CA ALA A 358 -3.45 7.23 -39.11
C ALA A 358 -2.24 8.17 -39.05
N VAL A 359 -2.28 9.28 -39.80
CA VAL A 359 -1.32 10.38 -39.72
C VAL A 359 -2.07 11.60 -39.20
N ALA A 360 -1.60 12.20 -38.10
CA ALA A 360 -2.13 13.44 -37.58
C ALA A 360 -1.36 14.62 -38.20
N GLU A 361 -2.07 15.53 -38.85
CA GLU A 361 -1.54 16.81 -39.33
C GLU A 361 -2.34 17.96 -38.70
N ALA A 362 -1.86 19.20 -38.84
CA ALA A 362 -2.49 20.36 -38.18
C ALA A 362 -3.98 20.51 -38.54
N ASP A 363 -4.35 20.12 -39.76
CA ASP A 363 -5.71 20.24 -40.28
C ASP A 363 -6.54 18.95 -40.17
N GLY A 364 -6.00 17.81 -39.70
CA GLY A 364 -6.81 16.61 -39.47
C GLY A 364 -6.07 15.29 -39.49
N TYR A 365 -6.83 14.19 -39.40
CA TYR A 365 -6.32 12.83 -39.55
C TYR A 365 -6.39 12.36 -40.99
N TYR A 366 -5.38 11.59 -41.40
CA TYR A 366 -5.23 11.01 -42.73
C TYR A 366 -4.92 9.51 -42.64
N ILE A 367 -5.37 8.72 -43.61
CA ILE A 367 -4.99 7.31 -43.78
C ILE A 367 -4.09 7.18 -44.99
N ARG A 368 -2.95 6.50 -44.84
CA ARG A 368 -2.05 6.18 -45.96
C ARG A 368 -2.61 5.02 -46.78
N ALA A 369 -2.58 5.15 -48.10
CA ALA A 369 -2.89 4.10 -49.06
C ALA A 369 -1.84 4.17 -50.18
N GLY A 370 -0.77 3.37 -50.07
CA GLY A 370 0.42 3.51 -50.90
C GLY A 370 1.04 4.91 -50.77
N ASP A 371 1.30 5.58 -51.89
CA ASP A 371 1.87 6.93 -51.95
C ASP A 371 0.86 8.07 -51.71
N SER A 372 -0.44 7.73 -51.57
CA SER A 372 -1.52 8.72 -51.40
C SER A 372 -2.03 8.77 -49.95
N LYS A 373 -2.52 9.95 -49.54
CA LYS A 373 -3.16 10.16 -48.23
C LYS A 373 -4.63 10.54 -48.42
N ARG A 374 -5.53 9.84 -47.72
CA ARG A 374 -6.96 10.19 -47.66
C ARG A 374 -7.28 10.85 -46.33
N ARG A 375 -7.75 12.10 -46.35
CA ARG A 375 -8.22 12.81 -45.16
C ARG A 375 -9.50 12.17 -44.63
N ILE A 376 -9.59 11.95 -43.33
CA ILE A 376 -10.76 11.35 -42.66
C ILE A 376 -11.35 12.25 -41.58
N SER A 377 -10.66 13.32 -41.16
CA SER A 377 -11.21 14.35 -40.29
C SER A 377 -10.68 15.74 -40.63
N ASN A 378 -11.35 16.78 -40.16
CA ASN A 378 -10.84 18.16 -40.19
C ASN A 378 -10.31 18.65 -38.82
N PHE A 379 -10.07 17.72 -37.90
CA PHE A 379 -9.60 17.97 -36.54
C PHE A 379 -8.68 16.85 -36.07
N THR A 380 -7.84 17.15 -35.08
CA THR A 380 -7.03 16.17 -34.35
C THR A 380 -7.38 16.20 -32.87
N LEU A 381 -6.95 15.16 -32.14
CA LEU A 381 -7.17 15.01 -30.71
C LEU A 381 -5.82 15.00 -30.03
N GLN A 382 -5.65 15.88 -29.05
CA GLN A 382 -4.44 15.94 -28.23
C GLN A 382 -4.83 15.53 -26.81
N PRO A 383 -4.39 14.36 -26.30
CA PRO A 383 -4.67 13.96 -24.94
C PRO A 383 -3.90 14.83 -23.95
N LEU A 384 -4.53 15.06 -22.80
CA LEU A 384 -4.02 15.86 -21.69
C LEU A 384 -3.85 15.00 -20.45
N ASP A 385 -4.91 14.28 -20.08
CA ASP A 385 -4.96 13.43 -18.89
C ASP A 385 -5.64 12.10 -19.22
N VAL A 386 -5.09 10.98 -18.75
CA VAL A 386 -5.70 9.66 -18.82
C VAL A 386 -6.45 9.37 -17.52
N PHE A 387 -7.72 9.02 -17.63
CA PHE A 387 -8.51 8.57 -16.49
C PHE A 387 -8.34 7.07 -16.28
N ILE A 388 -7.79 6.70 -15.15
CA ILE A 388 -7.54 5.32 -14.74
C ILE A 388 -8.57 4.96 -13.68
N ASN A 389 -9.42 3.97 -13.97
CA ASN A 389 -10.25 3.38 -12.93
C ASN A 389 -9.40 2.38 -12.14
N VAL A 390 -9.43 2.49 -10.81
CA VAL A 390 -8.83 1.52 -9.88
C VAL A 390 -9.97 0.68 -9.30
N PRO A 391 -10.15 -0.55 -9.78
CA PRO A 391 -11.21 -1.42 -9.27
C PRO A 391 -10.99 -1.74 -7.79
N GLN A 392 -12.06 -1.70 -7.00
CA GLN A 392 -12.02 -2.04 -5.57
C GLN A 392 -11.74 -3.53 -5.29
N ASP A 393 -11.78 -4.37 -6.33
CA ASP A 393 -11.56 -5.82 -6.26
C ASP A 393 -10.09 -6.25 -6.48
N GLY A 394 -9.17 -5.28 -6.62
CA GLY A 394 -7.74 -5.55 -6.81
C GLY A 394 -7.35 -5.94 -8.24
N THR A 395 -8.25 -5.84 -9.22
CA THR A 395 -7.88 -6.02 -10.63
C THR A 395 -7.00 -4.87 -11.16
N SER A 396 -6.23 -5.14 -12.21
CA SER A 396 -5.29 -4.15 -12.75
C SER A 396 -6.01 -2.86 -13.16
N PRO A 397 -5.46 -1.67 -12.84
CA PRO A 397 -6.05 -0.40 -13.22
C PRO A 397 -6.29 -0.33 -14.73
N ARG A 398 -7.45 0.21 -15.14
CA ARG A 398 -7.84 0.30 -16.55
C ARG A 398 -8.08 1.73 -16.95
N ARG A 399 -7.54 2.12 -18.11
CA ARG A 399 -7.96 3.37 -18.75
C ARG A 399 -9.44 3.28 -19.11
N VAL A 400 -10.23 4.22 -18.60
CA VAL A 400 -11.67 4.33 -18.90
C VAL A 400 -12.00 5.53 -19.76
N GLY A 401 -11.11 6.50 -19.84
CA GLY A 401 -11.24 7.64 -20.72
C GLY A 401 -10.01 8.53 -20.70
N THR A 402 -10.06 9.61 -21.46
CA THR A 402 -8.96 10.55 -21.59
C THR A 402 -9.51 11.94 -21.83
N ARG A 403 -9.03 12.93 -21.08
CA ARG A 403 -9.29 14.33 -21.35
C ARG A 403 -8.48 14.74 -22.57
N MET A 404 -9.15 15.28 -23.59
CA MET A 404 -8.50 15.68 -24.84
C MET A 404 -8.84 17.12 -25.20
N ASN A 405 -7.86 17.85 -25.72
CA ASN A 405 -8.11 19.02 -26.55
C ASN A 405 -8.54 18.54 -27.95
N VAL A 406 -9.60 19.13 -28.48
CA VAL A 406 -9.95 19.02 -29.90
C VAL A 406 -9.23 20.15 -30.62
N MET A 407 -8.37 19.79 -31.56
CA MET A 407 -7.51 20.71 -32.29
C MET A 407 -8.00 20.85 -33.74
N LYS A 408 -8.10 22.08 -34.24
CA LYS A 408 -8.42 22.37 -35.63
C LYS A 408 -7.43 23.39 -36.17
N ASN A 409 -6.74 23.06 -37.25
CA ASN A 409 -5.65 23.88 -37.82
C ASN A 409 -4.58 24.25 -36.77
N GLY A 410 -4.28 23.34 -35.85
CA GLY A 410 -3.33 23.55 -34.76
C GLY A 410 -3.83 24.39 -33.58
N VAL A 411 -5.10 24.83 -33.57
CA VAL A 411 -5.71 25.62 -32.48
C VAL A 411 -6.70 24.76 -31.70
N ALA A 412 -6.68 24.84 -30.37
CA ALA A 412 -7.66 24.17 -29.52
C ALA A 412 -9.04 24.83 -29.66
N VAL A 413 -10.03 24.08 -30.14
CA VAL A 413 -11.42 24.54 -30.33
C VAL A 413 -12.37 24.03 -29.25
N GLY A 414 -11.93 23.09 -28.41
CA GLY A 414 -12.72 22.59 -27.29
C GLY A 414 -11.94 21.58 -26.45
N LYS A 415 -12.49 21.26 -25.27
CA LYS A 415 -12.01 20.19 -24.38
C LYS A 415 -13.11 19.19 -24.14
N ILE A 416 -12.80 17.90 -24.26
CA ILE A 416 -13.75 16.80 -24.10
C ILE A 416 -13.15 15.70 -23.22
N ILE A 417 -14.01 14.86 -22.65
CA ILE A 417 -13.60 13.61 -21.99
C ILE A 417 -13.98 12.47 -22.92
N PHE A 418 -12.98 11.93 -23.62
CA PHE A 418 -13.17 10.85 -24.56
C PHE A 418 -13.18 9.51 -23.83
N ARG A 419 -14.32 8.81 -23.78
CA ARG A 419 -14.43 7.50 -23.11
C ARG A 419 -13.75 6.41 -23.93
N GLU A 420 -13.26 5.35 -23.28
CA GLU A 420 -12.64 4.22 -24.00
C GLU A 420 -13.64 3.55 -24.97
N SER A 421 -14.91 3.48 -24.60
CA SER A 421 -16.00 2.96 -25.45
C SER A 421 -16.27 3.82 -26.69
N ALA A 422 -15.84 5.08 -26.72
CA ALA A 422 -16.04 5.95 -27.87
C ALA A 422 -15.22 5.50 -29.09
N PHE A 423 -14.16 4.72 -28.87
CA PHE A 423 -13.42 4.08 -29.95
C PHE A 423 -14.12 2.84 -30.53
N ALA A 424 -15.21 2.34 -29.94
CA ALA A 424 -15.85 1.10 -30.38
C ALA A 424 -16.52 1.20 -31.76
N GLY A 425 -16.89 2.40 -32.21
CA GLY A 425 -17.47 2.63 -33.52
C GLY A 425 -17.88 4.08 -33.76
N ARG A 426 -18.20 4.41 -35.01
CA ARG A 426 -18.42 5.77 -35.50
C ARG A 426 -19.48 6.56 -34.74
N ALA A 427 -20.60 5.94 -34.40
CA ALA A 427 -21.67 6.61 -33.66
C ALA A 427 -21.23 7.01 -32.24
N ALA A 428 -20.46 6.16 -31.56
CA ALA A 428 -19.94 6.46 -30.23
C ALA A 428 -18.84 7.53 -30.28
N PHE A 429 -17.98 7.46 -31.29
CA PHE A 429 -16.90 8.42 -31.53
C PHE A 429 -17.43 9.84 -31.77
N LEU A 430 -18.45 9.99 -32.63
CA LEU A 430 -19.07 11.27 -32.93
C LEU A 430 -19.83 11.88 -31.75
N ARG A 431 -20.42 11.04 -30.90
CA ARG A 431 -21.18 11.48 -29.73
C ARG A 431 -20.34 12.27 -28.73
N GLU A 432 -19.08 11.87 -28.53
CA GLU A 432 -18.16 12.59 -27.62
C GLU A 432 -17.70 13.95 -28.19
N LEU A 433 -17.96 14.23 -29.47
CA LEU A 433 -17.62 15.48 -30.16
C LEU A 433 -18.83 16.41 -30.33
N GLU A 434 -20.02 15.98 -29.92
CA GLU A 434 -21.24 16.79 -29.97
C GLU A 434 -21.08 18.09 -29.16
N GLY A 435 -21.60 19.18 -29.71
CA GLY A 435 -21.50 20.52 -29.09
C GLY A 435 -20.30 21.36 -29.57
N ILE A 436 -19.35 20.78 -30.31
CA ILE A 436 -18.30 21.54 -31.01
C ILE A 436 -18.68 21.68 -32.48
N THR A 437 -18.82 22.92 -32.97
CA THR A 437 -19.24 23.21 -34.34
C THR A 437 -18.11 23.00 -35.36
N ASP A 438 -18.49 22.79 -36.62
CA ASP A 438 -17.57 22.65 -37.77
C ASP A 438 -16.53 21.53 -37.67
N LEU A 439 -16.86 20.43 -36.98
CA LEU A 439 -16.09 19.19 -37.00
C LEU A 439 -16.70 18.19 -38.00
N VAL A 440 -15.85 17.62 -38.84
CA VAL A 440 -16.23 16.64 -39.86
C VAL A 440 -15.38 15.40 -39.69
N PHE A 441 -16.03 14.23 -39.64
CA PHE A 441 -15.38 12.92 -39.67
C PHE A 441 -16.00 12.05 -40.77
N GLN A 442 -15.16 11.56 -41.69
CA GLN A 442 -15.54 10.77 -42.87
C GLN A 442 -14.94 9.35 -42.85
N GLY A 443 -14.28 8.95 -41.75
CA GLY A 443 -13.69 7.63 -41.59
C GLY A 443 -14.67 6.51 -41.23
N THR A 444 -14.16 5.28 -41.25
CA THR A 444 -14.81 4.02 -40.86
C THR A 444 -14.49 3.64 -39.40
N ASP A 445 -15.12 2.58 -38.88
CA ASP A 445 -14.81 2.05 -37.54
C ASP A 445 -13.36 1.57 -37.44
N LEU A 446 -12.80 1.00 -38.52
CA LEU A 446 -11.39 0.65 -38.59
C LEU A 446 -10.50 1.89 -38.51
N ASP A 447 -10.86 2.98 -39.21
CA ASP A 447 -10.11 4.24 -39.18
C ASP A 447 -10.10 4.86 -37.76
N ILE A 448 -11.14 4.65 -36.96
CA ILE A 448 -11.19 5.06 -35.55
C ILE A 448 -10.18 4.29 -34.70
N GLN A 449 -10.01 2.98 -34.93
CA GLN A 449 -8.94 2.22 -34.27
C GLN A 449 -7.56 2.74 -34.66
N LYS A 450 -7.37 3.12 -35.93
CA LYS A 450 -6.12 3.74 -36.40
C LYS A 450 -5.86 5.10 -35.74
N ILE A 451 -6.91 5.91 -35.52
CA ILE A 451 -6.82 7.16 -34.76
C ILE A 451 -6.44 6.89 -33.30
N LYS A 452 -7.04 5.88 -32.66
CA LYS A 452 -6.74 5.49 -31.28
C LYS A 452 -5.24 5.24 -31.08
N ILE A 453 -4.61 4.49 -31.99
CA ILE A 453 -3.17 4.19 -31.94
C ILE A 453 -2.34 5.47 -32.01
N VAL A 454 -2.73 6.43 -32.85
CA VAL A 454 -2.02 7.71 -33.02
C VAL A 454 -2.20 8.63 -31.82
N VAL A 455 -3.41 8.70 -31.29
CA VAL A 455 -3.74 9.52 -30.10
C VAL A 455 -2.99 9.03 -28.87
N PHE A 456 -2.84 7.71 -28.71
CA PHE A 456 -2.19 7.12 -27.53
C PHE A 456 -0.79 6.59 -27.82
N ARG A 457 -0.09 7.18 -28.79
CA ARG A 457 1.28 6.79 -29.10
C ARG A 457 2.18 7.08 -27.89
N GLU A 458 3.11 6.18 -27.62
CA GLU A 458 3.90 6.10 -26.37
C GLU A 458 4.76 7.35 -26.05
N ASP A 459 4.95 8.26 -27.01
CA ASP A 459 5.75 9.49 -26.86
C ASP A 459 4.98 10.70 -26.28
N GLN A 460 3.70 10.56 -25.91
CA GLN A 460 2.91 11.67 -25.33
C GLN A 460 2.97 11.64 -23.80
N ASP A 461 3.47 12.73 -23.21
CA ASP A 461 3.48 12.97 -21.77
C ASP A 461 2.06 13.35 -21.32
N VAL A 462 1.25 12.32 -21.00
CA VAL A 462 -0.15 12.47 -20.60
C VAL A 462 -0.25 12.18 -19.10
N GLY A 463 -0.77 13.11 -18.31
CA GLY A 463 -0.93 12.92 -16.87
C GLY A 463 -1.89 11.77 -16.55
N GLU A 464 -1.64 11.02 -15.48
CA GLU A 464 -2.56 9.99 -15.00
C GLU A 464 -3.46 10.55 -13.89
N ILE A 465 -4.77 10.37 -14.03
CA ILE A 465 -5.78 10.73 -13.02
C ILE A 465 -6.51 9.46 -12.58
N PHE A 466 -6.31 9.06 -11.34
CA PHE A 466 -6.98 7.91 -10.74
C PHE A 466 -8.42 8.26 -10.35
N GLN A 467 -9.38 7.50 -10.86
CA GLN A 467 -10.79 7.67 -10.54
C GLN A 467 -11.16 6.81 -9.34
N VAL A 468 -11.69 7.46 -8.31
CA VAL A 468 -12.09 6.82 -7.05
C VAL A 468 -13.56 7.09 -6.77
N TYR A 469 -14.22 6.14 -6.11
CA TYR A 469 -15.63 6.24 -5.71
C TYR A 469 -15.82 6.71 -4.27
N THR A 470 -14.72 7.07 -3.58
CA THR A 470 -14.76 7.50 -2.19
C THR A 470 -14.02 8.82 -1.98
N THR A 471 -14.53 9.63 -1.06
CA THR A 471 -13.97 10.91 -0.64
C THR A 471 -13.28 10.79 0.72
N GLY A 472 -12.16 11.48 0.91
CA GLY A 472 -11.31 11.38 2.09
C GLY A 472 -9.88 11.02 1.72
N VAL A 473 -9.12 10.53 2.70
CA VAL A 473 -7.72 10.12 2.50
C VAL A 473 -7.65 8.70 1.97
N HIS A 474 -6.89 8.49 0.90
CA HIS A 474 -6.53 7.22 0.30
C HIS A 474 -5.06 6.92 0.59
N LEU A 475 -4.70 5.64 0.62
CA LEU A 475 -3.32 5.18 0.79
C LEU A 475 -2.95 4.36 -0.44
N ASP A 476 -2.00 4.88 -1.20
CA ASP A 476 -1.38 4.20 -2.34
C ASP A 476 0.07 3.83 -2.01
N PHE A 477 0.67 2.94 -2.81
CA PHE A 477 2.09 2.61 -2.70
C PHE A 477 2.79 2.89 -4.03
N VAL A 478 3.81 3.75 -3.99
CA VAL A 478 4.67 4.07 -5.14
C VAL A 478 6.08 3.65 -4.77
N ASP A 479 6.67 2.70 -5.50
CA ASP A 479 7.99 2.12 -5.17
C ASP A 479 8.11 1.69 -3.70
N ASP A 480 7.10 0.96 -3.20
CA ASP A 480 6.97 0.51 -1.79
C ASP A 480 6.89 1.64 -0.74
N SER A 481 6.77 2.90 -1.16
CA SER A 481 6.58 4.04 -0.28
C SER A 481 5.09 4.42 -0.16
N PRO A 482 4.55 4.59 1.05
CA PRO A 482 3.16 4.99 1.23
C PRO A 482 2.95 6.43 0.76
N VAL A 483 2.00 6.63 -0.14
CA VAL A 483 1.55 7.94 -0.62
C VAL A 483 0.11 8.14 -0.19
N PHE A 484 -0.11 9.06 0.74
CA PHE A 484 -1.45 9.45 1.14
C PHE A 484 -2.01 10.49 0.17
N THR A 485 -3.24 10.30 -0.29
CA THR A 485 -3.93 11.24 -1.18
C THR A 485 -5.29 11.61 -0.62
N TYR A 486 -5.51 12.88 -0.30
CA TYR A 486 -6.85 13.39 0.00
C TYR A 486 -7.60 13.67 -1.30
N VAL A 487 -8.85 13.20 -1.38
CA VAL A 487 -9.73 13.37 -2.54
C VAL A 487 -11.10 13.86 -2.08
N GLU A 488 -11.64 14.86 -2.76
CA GLU A 488 -13.04 15.26 -2.72
C GLU A 488 -13.51 15.70 -4.12
N PRO A 489 -14.79 16.03 -4.35
CA PRO A 489 -15.31 16.25 -5.71
C PRO A 489 -14.55 17.29 -6.54
N ASP A 490 -14.02 18.35 -5.93
CA ASP A 490 -13.39 19.46 -6.64
C ASP A 490 -11.87 19.55 -6.42
N MET A 491 -11.27 18.64 -5.66
CA MET A 491 -9.86 18.70 -5.30
C MET A 491 -9.30 17.32 -4.97
N SER A 492 -8.07 17.08 -5.43
CA SER A 492 -7.21 16.05 -4.85
C SER A 492 -5.81 16.61 -4.59
N VAL A 493 -5.18 16.13 -3.51
CA VAL A 493 -3.81 16.50 -3.13
C VAL A 493 -3.14 15.34 -2.39
N ASN A 494 -1.90 15.03 -2.75
CA ASN A 494 -1.14 13.96 -2.10
C ASN A 494 -0.08 14.48 -1.10
N SER A 495 0.57 13.55 -0.41
CA SER A 495 1.62 13.81 0.59
C SER A 495 2.82 14.59 0.05
N VAL A 496 3.09 14.50 -1.26
CA VAL A 496 4.14 15.27 -1.96
C VAL A 496 3.61 16.58 -2.59
N LYS A 497 2.40 17.01 -2.20
CA LYS A 497 1.74 18.27 -2.60
C LYS A 497 1.36 18.39 -4.08
N VAL A 498 1.37 17.28 -4.83
CA VAL A 498 0.85 17.24 -6.20
C VAL A 498 -0.67 17.23 -6.14
N ARG A 499 -1.30 18.05 -6.98
CA ARG A 499 -2.76 18.17 -7.06
C ARG A 499 -3.31 17.48 -8.30
N ASN A 500 -4.61 17.18 -8.28
CA ASN A 500 -5.35 16.62 -9.42
C ASN A 500 -4.87 15.23 -9.87
N THR A 501 -4.24 14.46 -8.97
CA THR A 501 -3.83 13.06 -9.25
C THR A 501 -5.00 12.09 -9.18
N HIS A 502 -6.08 12.48 -8.49
CA HIS A 502 -7.28 11.69 -8.31
C HIS A 502 -8.54 12.49 -8.61
N GLN A 503 -9.59 11.80 -9.06
CA GLN A 503 -10.91 12.36 -9.30
C GLN A 503 -11.99 11.50 -8.64
N PHE A 504 -12.83 12.12 -7.83
CA PHE A 504 -14.02 11.46 -7.28
C PHE A 504 -15.09 11.26 -8.37
N LEU A 505 -15.68 10.06 -8.39
CA LEU A 505 -16.81 9.70 -9.25
C LEU A 505 -18.04 9.35 -8.42
N GLY A 506 -19.14 10.04 -8.70
CA GLY A 506 -20.44 9.73 -8.13
C GLY A 506 -21.15 10.96 -7.57
N LYS A 507 -22.28 10.72 -6.91
CA LYS A 507 -23.00 11.75 -6.18
C LYS A 507 -22.69 11.58 -4.70
N LEU A 508 -22.16 12.62 -4.08
CA LEU A 508 -21.82 12.61 -2.66
C LEU A 508 -22.88 13.39 -1.87
N LEU A 509 -23.65 12.69 -1.04
CA LEU A 509 -24.46 13.34 -0.01
C LEU A 509 -23.53 13.86 1.09
N ALA A 510 -23.76 15.08 1.59
CA ALA A 510 -22.95 15.71 2.62
C ALA A 510 -21.45 15.71 2.28
N ARG A 511 -21.08 16.45 1.24
CA ARG A 511 -19.70 16.54 0.76
C ARG A 511 -18.84 17.40 1.69
N PRO A 512 -17.51 17.17 1.75
CA PRO A 512 -16.59 18.14 2.33
C PRO A 512 -16.38 19.33 1.36
N TYR A 513 -15.98 20.46 1.93
CA TYR A 513 -15.76 21.74 1.25
C TYR A 513 -14.33 22.27 1.41
N PHE A 514 -13.32 21.40 1.57
CA PHE A 514 -11.95 21.87 1.77
C PHE A 514 -11.36 22.59 0.55
N ALA A 515 -11.81 22.29 -0.66
CA ALA A 515 -11.36 22.87 -1.92
C ALA A 515 -11.56 24.39 -1.91
N HIS A 516 -12.68 24.83 -1.32
CA HIS A 516 -13.11 26.22 -1.26
C HIS A 516 -12.81 26.87 0.10
N THR A 517 -12.14 26.16 1.00
CA THR A 517 -11.78 26.66 2.33
C THR A 517 -10.29 27.03 2.35
N SER A 518 -9.93 28.18 2.91
CA SER A 518 -8.51 28.52 3.14
C SER A 518 -7.91 27.63 4.23
N ILE A 519 -6.60 27.37 4.20
CA ILE A 519 -5.96 26.66 5.32
C ILE A 519 -5.78 27.62 6.50
N CYS A 520 -5.86 27.11 7.73
CA CYS A 520 -5.56 27.90 8.92
C CYS A 520 -4.11 28.42 8.87
N GLU A 521 -3.94 29.70 9.17
CA GLU A 521 -2.63 30.33 9.26
C GLU A 521 -2.12 30.30 10.70
N LYS A 522 -0.82 30.51 10.88
CA LYS A 522 -0.21 30.61 12.21
C LYS A 522 -0.77 31.85 12.93
N GLU A 523 -1.13 31.71 14.21
CA GLU A 523 -1.71 32.77 15.06
C GLU A 523 -3.07 33.30 14.58
N ASP A 524 -3.84 32.46 13.85
CA ASP A 524 -5.18 32.80 13.40
C ASP A 524 -6.17 32.91 14.57
N ARG A 525 -6.50 34.16 14.93
CA ARG A 525 -7.33 34.49 16.10
C ARG A 525 -8.76 33.98 15.98
N ASP A 526 -9.34 34.00 14.78
CA ASP A 526 -10.73 33.59 14.57
C ASP A 526 -10.86 32.07 14.72
N VAL A 527 -9.86 31.33 14.22
CA VAL A 527 -9.76 29.88 14.41
C VAL A 527 -9.53 29.53 15.88
N ASP A 528 -8.61 30.22 16.56
CA ASP A 528 -8.32 30.01 17.98
C ASP A 528 -9.58 30.23 18.84
N GLN A 529 -10.32 31.31 18.59
CA GLN A 529 -11.58 31.59 19.30
C GLN A 529 -12.67 30.57 18.95
N ALA A 530 -12.84 30.21 17.68
CA ALA A 530 -13.85 29.22 17.29
C ALA A 530 -13.58 27.86 17.95
N LEU A 531 -12.33 27.39 17.98
CA LEU A 531 -11.96 26.15 18.65
C LEU A 531 -12.11 26.27 20.18
N PHE A 532 -11.71 27.39 20.78
CA PHE A 532 -11.93 27.65 22.21
C PHE A 532 -13.40 27.51 22.62
N HIS A 533 -14.32 28.07 21.82
CA HIS A 533 -15.75 27.92 22.06
C HIS A 533 -16.23 26.49 21.80
N LEU A 534 -15.73 25.83 20.75
CA LEU A 534 -16.05 24.44 20.43
C LEU A 534 -15.70 23.51 21.60
N LEU A 535 -14.55 23.72 22.24
CA LEU A 535 -14.08 22.93 23.37
C LEU A 535 -14.89 23.15 24.67
N LYS A 536 -15.89 24.03 24.65
CA LYS A 536 -16.74 24.40 25.81
C LYS A 536 -18.24 24.22 25.55
N ILE A 537 -18.62 23.54 24.47
CA ILE A 537 -20.04 23.33 24.12
C ILE A 537 -20.74 22.30 25.03
N ASN A 538 -19.97 21.55 25.81
CA ASN A 538 -20.43 20.58 26.79
C ASN A 538 -19.40 20.43 27.92
N GLN A 539 -19.66 19.53 28.87
CA GLN A 539 -18.69 19.11 29.87
C GLN A 539 -17.42 18.52 29.21
N LYS A 540 -16.29 18.65 29.91
CA LYS A 540 -14.96 18.35 29.36
C LYS A 540 -14.84 16.91 28.85
N TYR A 541 -15.36 15.95 29.60
CA TYR A 541 -15.33 14.53 29.23
C TYR A 541 -16.04 14.28 27.89
N GLU A 542 -17.29 14.73 27.75
CA GLU A 542 -18.07 14.57 26.52
C GLU A 542 -17.43 15.31 25.35
N VAL A 543 -16.96 16.53 25.55
CA VAL A 543 -16.24 17.28 24.50
C VAL A 543 -14.98 16.54 24.08
N GLY A 544 -14.22 15.98 25.03
CA GLY A 544 -13.02 15.19 24.76
C GLY A 544 -13.30 14.01 23.84
N LEU A 545 -14.33 13.22 24.16
CA LEU A 545 -14.77 12.09 23.33
C LEU A 545 -15.17 12.55 21.91
N LEU A 546 -15.98 13.61 21.82
CA LEU A 546 -16.49 14.13 20.54
C LEU A 546 -15.36 14.65 19.64
N ILE A 547 -14.48 15.50 20.20
CA ILE A 547 -13.41 16.17 19.44
C ILE A 547 -12.28 15.20 19.13
N GLY A 548 -11.90 14.35 20.09
CA GLY A 548 -10.88 13.33 19.85
C GLY A 548 -11.27 12.39 18.71
N TRP A 549 -12.50 11.88 18.72
CA TRP A 549 -12.99 11.06 17.61
C TRP A 549 -13.04 11.79 16.27
N CYS A 550 -13.54 13.04 16.27
CA CYS A 550 -13.69 13.85 15.07
C CYS A 550 -12.35 14.18 14.41
N VAL A 551 -11.31 14.45 15.21
CA VAL A 551 -9.94 14.65 14.73
C VAL A 551 -9.34 13.33 14.26
N ALA A 552 -9.51 12.25 15.03
CA ALA A 552 -9.02 10.92 14.66
C ALA A 552 -9.59 10.41 13.32
N ALA A 553 -10.80 10.84 12.94
CA ALA A 553 -11.40 10.48 11.65
C ALA A 553 -10.54 10.92 10.44
N HIS A 554 -9.76 12.01 10.55
CA HIS A 554 -8.80 12.43 9.50
C HIS A 554 -7.68 11.42 9.28
N PHE A 555 -7.40 10.58 10.29
CA PHE A 555 -6.38 9.54 10.30
C PHE A 555 -7.00 8.14 10.20
N LYS A 556 -8.31 8.01 9.90
CA LYS A 556 -8.97 6.70 9.80
C LYS A 556 -8.22 5.77 8.83
N THR A 557 -7.71 6.26 7.71
CA THR A 557 -6.93 5.46 6.76
C THR A 557 -5.68 4.85 7.40
N HIS A 558 -4.98 5.59 8.27
CA HIS A 558 -3.84 5.08 9.04
C HIS A 558 -4.27 4.01 10.04
N PHE A 559 -5.35 4.26 10.79
CA PHE A 559 -5.90 3.29 11.74
C PHE A 559 -6.36 2.00 11.04
N MET A 560 -7.02 2.11 9.89
CA MET A 560 -7.43 0.97 9.08
C MET A 560 -6.23 0.18 8.55
N HIS A 561 -5.17 0.88 8.12
CA HIS A 561 -3.96 0.22 7.63
C HIS A 561 -3.21 -0.55 8.74
N GLN A 562 -3.12 0.01 9.94
CA GLN A 562 -2.34 -0.57 11.05
C GLN A 562 -3.14 -1.57 11.90
N PHE A 563 -4.43 -1.31 12.11
CA PHE A 563 -5.26 -2.05 13.06
C PHE A 563 -6.52 -2.67 12.43
N SER A 564 -6.85 -2.31 11.18
CA SER A 564 -8.07 -2.79 10.48
C SER A 564 -9.37 -2.48 11.22
N GLN A 565 -9.40 -1.41 12.02
CA GLN A 565 -10.59 -0.99 12.74
C GLN A 565 -10.64 0.50 13.07
N PHE A 566 -11.83 1.08 13.19
CA PHE A 566 -12.07 2.45 13.62
C PHE A 566 -13.43 2.58 14.34
N PRO A 567 -13.50 3.29 15.48
CA PRO A 567 -14.70 3.35 16.31
C PRO A 567 -15.87 4.10 15.68
N ILE A 568 -17.08 3.65 16.03
CA ILE A 568 -18.33 4.38 15.78
C ILE A 568 -18.53 5.43 16.88
N LEU A 569 -19.05 6.61 16.55
CA LEU A 569 -19.45 7.60 17.55
C LEU A 569 -20.96 7.56 17.76
N CYS A 570 -21.41 7.15 18.93
CA CYS A 570 -22.83 7.06 19.27
C CYS A 570 -23.26 8.21 20.19
N LEU A 571 -24.14 9.09 19.70
CA LEU A 571 -24.73 10.17 20.47
C LEU A 571 -26.14 9.79 20.89
N TRP A 572 -26.40 9.73 22.19
CA TRP A 572 -27.72 9.37 22.71
C TRP A 572 -28.20 10.34 23.79
N GLY A 573 -29.50 10.31 24.08
CA GLY A 573 -30.15 11.17 25.08
C GLY A 573 -31.51 11.69 24.62
N SER A 574 -32.29 12.26 25.54
CA SER A 574 -33.68 12.67 25.29
C SER A 574 -33.86 13.69 24.17
N ALA A 575 -35.07 13.82 23.63
CA ALA A 575 -35.38 14.83 22.62
C ALA A 575 -35.01 16.27 23.09
N GLY A 576 -34.41 17.06 22.20
CA GLY A 576 -33.92 18.41 22.53
C GLY A 576 -32.60 18.45 23.32
N SER A 577 -31.93 17.31 23.55
CA SER A 577 -30.54 17.25 24.03
C SER A 577 -29.50 17.68 22.99
N GLY A 578 -29.93 18.16 21.82
CA GLY A 578 -29.10 18.79 20.78
C GLY A 578 -27.98 17.94 20.21
N LYS A 579 -28.20 16.62 20.13
CA LYS A 579 -27.32 15.63 19.50
C LYS A 579 -26.98 15.99 18.05
N SER A 580 -27.99 16.15 17.19
CA SER A 580 -27.82 16.48 15.77
C SER A 580 -27.05 17.77 15.55
N LYS A 581 -27.37 18.83 16.30
CA LYS A 581 -26.65 20.11 16.20
C LYS A 581 -25.21 19.98 16.70
N THR A 582 -24.96 19.20 17.74
CA THR A 582 -23.59 18.94 18.23
C THR A 582 -22.77 18.19 17.18
N ALA A 583 -23.32 17.10 16.62
CA ALA A 583 -22.68 16.34 15.53
C ALA A 583 -22.38 17.23 14.32
N GLY A 584 -23.31 18.11 13.95
CA GLY A 584 -23.11 19.02 12.82
C GLY A 584 -22.02 20.07 13.05
N VAL A 585 -21.89 20.60 14.27
CA VAL A 585 -20.84 21.60 14.57
C VAL A 585 -19.45 20.96 14.64
N ILE A 586 -19.29 19.80 15.31
CA ILE A 586 -17.97 19.17 15.41
C ILE A 586 -17.44 18.75 14.04
N THR A 587 -18.32 18.25 13.15
CA THR A 587 -17.95 17.79 11.80
C THR A 587 -17.59 18.93 10.84
N CYS A 588 -17.73 20.20 11.25
CA CYS A 588 -17.09 21.33 10.58
C CYS A 588 -15.55 21.13 10.53
N LEU A 589 -14.94 20.46 11.52
CA LEU A 589 -13.52 20.08 11.48
C LEU A 589 -13.16 19.07 10.37
N ASN A 590 -14.13 18.34 9.81
CA ASN A 590 -13.91 17.43 8.68
C ASN A 590 -14.33 18.05 7.34
N GLY A 591 -14.61 19.35 7.31
CA GLY A 591 -14.95 20.09 6.09
C GLY A 591 -16.42 20.02 5.69
N THR A 592 -17.27 19.33 6.45
CA THR A 592 -18.71 19.19 6.14
C THR A 592 -19.54 20.35 6.73
N ASP A 593 -20.79 20.48 6.28
CA ASP A 593 -21.73 21.49 6.77
C ASP A 593 -23.14 20.92 7.00
N TYR A 594 -23.25 20.04 7.99
CA TYR A 594 -24.52 19.47 8.44
C TYR A 594 -25.42 20.46 9.22
N ILE A 595 -24.99 21.71 9.38
CA ILE A 595 -25.76 22.73 10.09
C ILE A 595 -26.65 23.52 9.13
N GLN A 596 -26.12 23.87 7.96
CA GLN A 596 -26.80 24.76 7.01
C GLN A 596 -27.03 24.13 5.64
N LYS A 597 -26.08 23.36 5.10
CA LYS A 597 -26.10 22.94 3.68
C LYS A 597 -26.51 21.49 3.49
N ASP A 598 -26.08 20.63 4.40
CA ASP A 598 -26.20 19.18 4.26
C ASP A 598 -27.03 18.55 5.39
N SER A 599 -27.45 17.31 5.19
CA SER A 599 -28.21 16.54 6.18
C SER A 599 -27.67 15.12 6.32
N GLY A 600 -27.81 14.59 7.53
CA GLY A 600 -27.64 13.15 7.79
C GLY A 600 -28.78 12.35 7.17
N VAL A 601 -28.66 11.03 7.22
CA VAL A 601 -29.71 10.13 6.74
C VAL A 601 -30.51 9.60 7.94
N SER A 602 -31.84 9.51 7.83
CA SER A 602 -32.65 8.91 8.88
C SER A 602 -32.68 7.38 8.71
N ALA A 603 -32.30 6.65 9.76
CA ALA A 603 -32.24 5.19 9.76
C ALA A 603 -33.56 4.51 9.34
N PRO A 604 -34.75 4.90 9.85
CA PRO A 604 -36.01 4.25 9.46
C PRO A 604 -36.45 4.52 8.02
N SER A 605 -36.09 5.67 7.44
CA SER A 605 -36.58 6.10 6.11
C SER A 605 -35.60 5.83 4.96
N THR A 606 -34.37 5.44 5.27
CA THR A 606 -33.33 5.18 4.26
C THR A 606 -33.40 3.74 3.76
N SER A 607 -33.42 3.57 2.44
CA SER A 607 -33.44 2.24 1.83
C SER A 607 -32.12 1.48 2.07
N HIS A 608 -32.18 0.16 1.98
CA HIS A 608 -30.99 -0.70 2.13
C HIS A 608 -29.85 -0.33 1.16
N TYR A 609 -30.18 0.06 -0.09
CA TYR A 609 -29.19 0.50 -1.07
C TYR A 609 -28.66 1.90 -0.75
N GLY A 610 -29.54 2.83 -0.38
CA GLY A 610 -29.14 4.19 -0.01
C GLY A 610 -28.20 4.21 1.21
N MET A 611 -28.44 3.36 2.21
CA MET A 611 -27.56 3.21 3.37
C MET A 611 -26.19 2.64 2.99
N LEU A 612 -26.16 1.64 2.09
CA LEU A 612 -24.93 1.05 1.58
C LEU A 612 -24.07 2.08 0.83
N GLU A 613 -24.68 2.85 -0.08
CA GLU A 613 -24.00 3.94 -0.81
C GLU A 613 -23.51 5.03 0.15
N TYR A 614 -24.34 5.43 1.12
CA TYR A 614 -23.98 6.45 2.10
C TYR A 614 -22.76 6.08 2.96
N LEU A 615 -22.66 4.80 3.36
CA LEU A 615 -21.59 4.28 4.21
C LEU A 615 -20.33 3.83 3.46
N SER A 616 -20.37 3.74 2.13
CA SER A 616 -19.23 3.29 1.31
C SER A 616 -18.50 4.42 0.59
N ASN A 617 -19.09 5.61 0.45
CA ASN A 617 -18.55 6.70 -0.36
C ASN A 617 -17.54 7.62 0.35
N THR A 618 -17.09 7.31 1.57
CA THR A 618 -16.05 8.10 2.27
C THR A 618 -15.08 7.24 3.06
N THR A 619 -13.82 7.68 3.20
CA THR A 619 -12.78 7.00 4.00
C THR A 619 -12.43 7.73 5.29
N THR A 620 -12.43 9.08 5.28
CA THR A 620 -12.10 9.91 6.45
C THR A 620 -13.12 11.02 6.74
N VAL A 621 -14.16 11.15 5.91
CA VAL A 621 -15.22 12.15 6.08
C VAL A 621 -16.42 11.53 6.79
N PRO A 622 -16.82 12.03 7.98
CA PRO A 622 -17.90 11.44 8.77
C PRO A 622 -19.26 11.40 8.07
N ARG A 623 -20.05 10.38 8.44
CA ARG A 623 -21.43 10.14 8.00
C ARG A 623 -22.35 10.09 9.20
N ILE A 624 -23.48 10.80 9.13
CA ILE A 624 -24.44 10.89 10.24
C ILE A 624 -25.68 10.06 9.92
N ILE A 625 -25.95 9.08 10.78
CA ILE A 625 -27.20 8.32 10.81
C ILE A 625 -28.06 8.85 11.95
N GLU A 626 -29.21 9.42 11.61
CA GLU A 626 -30.19 9.96 12.56
C GLU A 626 -31.30 8.95 12.88
N GLU A 627 -31.96 9.18 14.01
CA GLU A 627 -33.13 8.43 14.47
C GLU A 627 -32.96 6.91 14.58
N PHE A 628 -31.77 6.44 14.94
CA PHE A 628 -31.50 5.02 15.15
C PHE A 628 -32.13 4.51 16.45
N ASN A 629 -33.45 4.32 16.44
CA ASN A 629 -34.24 3.87 17.58
C ASN A 629 -35.02 2.62 17.21
N LYS A 630 -34.90 1.57 18.04
CA LYS A 630 -35.61 0.31 17.88
C LYS A 630 -37.13 0.50 17.79
N SER A 631 -37.68 1.43 18.57
CA SER A 631 -39.11 1.79 18.58
C SER A 631 -39.63 2.44 17.29
N LYS A 632 -38.75 3.02 16.46
CA LYS A 632 -39.11 3.68 15.20
C LYS A 632 -38.86 2.80 13.97
N MET A 633 -38.39 1.57 14.15
CA MET A 633 -37.95 0.69 13.08
C MET A 633 -38.58 -0.71 13.21
N THR A 634 -38.73 -1.40 12.09
CA THR A 634 -39.07 -2.83 12.14
C THR A 634 -37.88 -3.63 12.68
N ASN A 635 -38.12 -4.76 13.35
CA ASN A 635 -37.05 -5.63 13.86
C ASN A 635 -36.04 -6.02 12.76
N LYS A 636 -36.52 -6.25 11.54
CA LYS A 636 -35.66 -6.54 10.38
C LYS A 636 -34.79 -5.35 10.00
N SER A 637 -35.39 -4.17 9.82
CA SER A 637 -34.66 -2.95 9.44
C SER A 637 -33.63 -2.55 10.51
N TYR A 638 -34.00 -2.64 11.80
CA TYR A 638 -33.10 -2.33 12.90
C TYR A 638 -31.88 -3.27 12.90
N LYS A 639 -32.09 -4.59 12.73
CA LYS A 639 -31.00 -5.56 12.59
C LYS A 639 -30.13 -5.25 11.36
N ASP A 640 -30.74 -5.04 10.20
CA ASP A 640 -30.02 -4.74 8.96
C ASP A 640 -29.13 -3.49 9.09
N VAL A 641 -29.64 -2.40 9.68
CA VAL A 641 -28.86 -1.18 9.90
C VAL A 641 -27.78 -1.41 10.98
N SER A 642 -28.06 -2.17 12.03
CA SER A 642 -27.07 -2.53 13.05
C SER A 642 -25.89 -3.29 12.46
N GLU A 643 -26.15 -4.28 11.58
CA GLU A 643 -25.09 -5.03 10.88
C GLU A 643 -24.21 -4.10 10.03
N ARG A 644 -24.82 -3.14 9.33
CA ARG A 644 -24.06 -2.17 8.52
C ARG A 644 -23.18 -1.25 9.36
N ILE A 645 -23.67 -0.81 10.50
CA ILE A 645 -22.88 0.03 11.41
C ILE A 645 -21.70 -0.80 11.96
N LYS A 646 -21.91 -2.08 12.31
CA LYS A 646 -20.82 -2.97 12.73
C LYS A 646 -19.80 -3.19 11.62
N GLN A 647 -20.23 -3.41 10.38
CA GLN A 647 -19.35 -3.55 9.22
C GLN A 647 -18.49 -2.30 8.97
N ALA A 648 -18.98 -1.11 9.34
CA ALA A 648 -18.22 0.13 9.20
C ALA A 648 -17.03 0.24 10.18
N TRP A 649 -17.02 -0.56 11.27
CA TRP A 649 -15.91 -0.65 12.22
C TRP A 649 -14.64 -1.12 11.54
N ASN A 650 -14.69 -2.22 10.79
CA ASN A 650 -13.54 -2.85 10.14
C ASN A 650 -13.53 -2.66 8.61
N GLY A 651 -14.44 -1.86 8.05
CA GLY A 651 -14.50 -1.62 6.61
C GLY A 651 -14.91 -2.85 5.81
N GLU A 652 -15.68 -3.76 6.42
CA GLU A 652 -16.13 -5.00 5.80
C GLU A 652 -16.89 -4.75 4.49
N SER A 653 -16.66 -5.63 3.52
CA SER A 653 -17.30 -5.54 2.21
C SER A 653 -18.64 -6.26 2.19
N THR A 654 -19.70 -5.55 1.78
CA THR A 654 -20.97 -6.17 1.40
C THR A 654 -20.90 -6.63 -0.05
N LEU A 655 -21.21 -7.91 -0.32
CA LEU A 655 -21.31 -8.42 -1.68
C LEU A 655 -22.65 -8.02 -2.32
N LYS A 656 -22.62 -7.51 -3.55
CA LYS A 656 -23.80 -7.22 -4.37
C LYS A 656 -23.72 -7.87 -5.73
N GLY A 657 -24.78 -8.60 -6.10
CA GLY A 657 -24.95 -9.13 -7.44
C GLY A 657 -25.17 -8.00 -8.47
N ARG A 658 -24.48 -8.08 -9.59
CA ARG A 658 -24.61 -7.25 -10.78
C ARG A 658 -24.80 -8.18 -11.98
N LEU A 659 -25.60 -7.76 -12.96
CA LEU A 659 -25.65 -8.43 -14.25
C LEU A 659 -24.31 -8.18 -14.97
N GLY A 660 -23.55 -9.25 -15.16
CA GLY A 660 -22.31 -9.27 -15.94
C GLY A 660 -22.59 -9.29 -17.44
N GLY A 661 -21.52 -9.33 -18.24
CA GLY A 661 -21.59 -9.36 -19.70
C GLY A 661 -22.36 -10.58 -20.25
N TYR A 662 -22.94 -10.41 -21.43
CA TYR A 662 -23.63 -11.49 -22.14
C TYR A 662 -22.59 -12.40 -22.80
N VAL A 663 -22.44 -13.63 -22.30
CA VAL A 663 -21.48 -14.61 -22.83
C VAL A 663 -22.26 -15.88 -23.19
N LEU A 664 -22.13 -16.35 -24.43
CA LEU A 664 -22.71 -17.60 -24.92
C LEU A 664 -24.24 -17.75 -24.66
N GLY A 665 -25.01 -16.68 -24.85
CA GLY A 665 -26.47 -16.75 -24.75
C GLY A 665 -27.03 -16.71 -23.31
N ARG A 666 -26.18 -16.47 -22.30
CA ARG A 666 -26.60 -16.29 -20.90
C ARG A 666 -26.03 -15.00 -20.32
N THR A 667 -26.85 -14.30 -19.53
CA THR A 667 -26.40 -13.16 -18.73
C THR A 667 -25.69 -13.70 -17.49
N ASN A 668 -24.39 -13.47 -17.37
CA ASN A 668 -23.66 -13.86 -16.16
C ASN A 668 -24.08 -12.97 -14.97
N ALA A 669 -24.04 -13.52 -13.76
CA ALA A 669 -24.14 -12.74 -12.53
C ALA A 669 -22.73 -12.57 -11.94
N GLU A 670 -22.31 -11.34 -11.72
CA GLU A 670 -21.05 -10.98 -11.08
C GLU A 670 -21.34 -10.43 -9.68
N ALA A 671 -20.48 -10.69 -8.69
CA ALA A 671 -20.60 -10.10 -7.36
C ALA A 671 -19.55 -9.00 -7.19
N ILE A 672 -19.99 -7.79 -6.82
CA ILE A 672 -19.12 -6.66 -6.48
C ILE A 672 -19.04 -6.54 -4.96
N ALA A 673 -17.82 -6.50 -4.43
CA ALA A 673 -17.55 -6.20 -3.03
C ALA A 673 -17.59 -4.68 -2.81
N ILE A 674 -18.45 -4.21 -1.90
CA ILE A 674 -18.60 -2.79 -1.56
C ILE A 674 -18.19 -2.58 -0.09
N PRO A 675 -17.00 -2.02 0.18
CA PRO A 675 -16.50 -1.79 1.54
C PRO A 675 -17.25 -0.65 2.23
N LEU A 676 -17.69 -0.87 3.47
CA LEU A 676 -18.29 0.18 4.31
C LEU A 676 -17.20 1.01 5.01
N SER A 677 -16.56 1.90 4.25
CA SER A 677 -15.35 2.59 4.68
C SER A 677 -15.58 3.88 5.50
N ALA A 678 -16.80 4.40 5.62
CA ALA A 678 -17.07 5.69 6.26
C ALA A 678 -16.81 5.71 7.78
N PRO A 679 -16.24 6.79 8.37
CA PRO A 679 -16.41 7.08 9.79
C PRO A 679 -17.88 7.38 10.10
N VAL A 680 -18.47 6.72 11.10
CA VAL A 680 -19.93 6.79 11.33
C VAL A 680 -20.26 7.44 12.67
N ILE A 681 -21.15 8.41 12.63
CA ILE A 681 -21.85 8.99 13.78
C ILE A 681 -23.29 8.47 13.79
N VAL A 682 -23.70 7.83 14.87
CA VAL A 682 -25.06 7.32 15.08
C VAL A 682 -25.76 8.17 16.13
N ILE A 683 -26.98 8.59 15.85
CA ILE A 683 -27.79 9.41 16.75
C ILE A 683 -29.08 8.67 17.12
N SER A 684 -29.29 8.48 18.42
CA SER A 684 -30.46 7.81 18.99
C SER A 684 -31.03 8.58 20.18
N GLU A 685 -32.26 8.29 20.57
CA GLU A 685 -32.87 8.83 21.81
C GLU A 685 -32.47 7.98 23.02
N GLN A 686 -32.39 6.67 22.81
CA GLN A 686 -32.00 5.67 23.81
C GLN A 686 -30.58 5.18 23.55
N GLU A 687 -29.92 4.69 24.58
CA GLU A 687 -28.64 3.99 24.40
C GLU A 687 -28.84 2.74 23.53
N ILE A 688 -27.83 2.42 22.73
CA ILE A 688 -27.85 1.23 21.88
C ILE A 688 -27.76 0.00 22.79
N GLU A 689 -28.76 -0.88 22.73
CA GLU A 689 -28.82 -2.09 23.58
C GLU A 689 -27.89 -3.22 23.13
N MET A 690 -27.42 -3.22 21.88
CA MET A 690 -26.68 -4.33 21.28
C MET A 690 -25.22 -4.35 21.77
N PRO A 691 -24.78 -5.36 22.55
CA PRO A 691 -23.41 -5.39 23.13
C PRO A 691 -22.31 -5.26 22.08
N ALA A 692 -22.43 -6.02 20.98
CA ALA A 692 -21.48 -5.98 19.87
C ALA A 692 -21.32 -4.58 19.25
N LEU A 693 -22.37 -3.76 19.27
CA LEU A 693 -22.30 -2.40 18.77
C LEU A 693 -21.81 -1.43 19.86
N GLN A 694 -22.16 -1.67 21.14
CA GLN A 694 -21.63 -0.91 22.28
C GLN A 694 -20.11 -0.99 22.39
N GLU A 695 -19.54 -2.20 22.31
CA GLU A 695 -18.07 -2.42 22.36
C GLU A 695 -17.31 -1.71 21.24
N ARG A 696 -17.98 -1.53 20.08
CA ARG A 696 -17.44 -0.88 18.89
C ARG A 696 -17.73 0.63 18.86
N SER A 697 -18.36 1.17 19.88
CA SER A 697 -18.83 2.55 19.89
C SER A 697 -18.26 3.36 21.05
N ILE A 698 -17.83 4.57 20.74
CA ILE A 698 -17.67 5.64 21.73
C ILE A 698 -19.05 6.20 22.02
N ARG A 699 -19.55 5.97 23.23
CA ARG A 699 -20.90 6.31 23.65
C ARG A 699 -20.90 7.64 24.39
N VAL A 700 -21.60 8.64 23.85
CA VAL A 700 -21.68 9.98 24.45
C VAL A 700 -23.12 10.31 24.82
N HIS A 701 -23.38 10.38 26.11
CA HIS A 701 -24.69 10.76 26.63
C HIS A 701 -24.83 12.29 26.72
N LEU A 702 -25.67 12.86 25.87
CA LEU A 702 -25.95 14.28 25.84
C LEU A 702 -27.26 14.60 26.58
N THR A 703 -27.18 15.52 27.55
CA THR A 703 -28.35 15.98 28.31
C THR A 703 -28.49 17.50 28.26
N LYS A 704 -29.68 18.00 28.63
CA LYS A 704 -29.89 19.45 28.81
C LYS A 704 -29.11 20.00 29.99
N MET A 705 -28.94 19.20 31.05
CA MET A 705 -28.22 19.58 32.27
C MET A 705 -26.73 19.82 32.00
N LYS A 706 -26.06 18.88 31.32
CA LYS A 706 -24.63 18.99 30.99
C LYS A 706 -24.30 20.19 30.09
N ARG A 707 -25.30 20.77 29.42
CA ARG A 707 -25.16 21.93 28.51
C ARG A 707 -25.75 23.23 29.05
N LYS A 708 -26.25 23.26 30.28
CA LYS A 708 -27.02 24.38 30.86
C LYS A 708 -26.29 25.73 30.74
N TYR A 709 -24.96 25.73 30.84
CA TYR A 709 -24.11 26.94 30.79
C TYR A 709 -23.30 27.06 29.50
N CYS A 710 -23.52 26.18 28.52
CA CYS A 710 -22.71 26.09 27.30
C CYS A 710 -23.38 26.74 26.08
N ARG A 711 -24.59 27.32 26.24
CA ARG A 711 -25.40 27.81 25.11
C ARG A 711 -24.70 28.89 24.28
N GLU A 712 -24.03 29.84 24.93
CA GLU A 712 -23.30 30.90 24.23
C GLU A 712 -22.06 30.34 23.52
N HIS A 713 -21.31 29.43 24.15
CA HIS A 713 -20.20 28.73 23.50
C HIS A 713 -20.69 27.94 22.28
N PHE A 714 -21.83 27.26 22.38
CA PHE A 714 -22.43 26.54 21.25
C PHE A 714 -22.78 27.48 20.10
N ARG A 715 -23.41 28.63 20.40
CA ARG A 715 -23.74 29.66 19.39
C ARG A 715 -22.49 30.17 18.68
N ARG A 716 -21.47 30.57 19.45
CA ARG A 716 -20.20 31.08 18.92
C ARG A 716 -19.45 30.04 18.08
N ALA A 717 -19.42 28.78 18.52
CA ALA A 717 -18.82 27.69 17.75
C ALA A 717 -19.58 27.42 16.44
N THR A 718 -20.91 27.52 16.46
CA THR A 718 -21.75 27.37 15.26
C THR A 718 -21.51 28.50 14.26
N GLU A 719 -21.41 29.74 14.74
CA GLU A 719 -21.06 30.92 13.93
C GLU A 719 -19.65 30.79 13.34
N GLY A 720 -18.72 30.21 14.10
CA GLY A 720 -17.34 29.98 13.69
C GLY A 720 -17.11 28.72 12.83
N CYS A 721 -18.15 28.06 12.30
CA CYS A 721 -17.98 26.81 11.54
C CYS A 721 -17.07 26.96 10.31
N GLU A 722 -17.04 28.12 9.67
CA GLU A 722 -16.08 28.39 8.58
C GLU A 722 -14.63 28.35 9.10
N HIS A 723 -14.34 29.01 10.23
CA HIS A 723 -13.02 28.97 10.85
C HIS A 723 -12.64 27.56 11.32
N LEU A 724 -13.60 26.79 11.86
CA LEU A 724 -13.38 25.39 12.19
C LEU A 724 -13.02 24.54 10.95
N ARG A 725 -13.59 24.82 9.77
CA ARG A 725 -13.18 24.15 8.52
C ARG A 725 -11.76 24.54 8.10
N ARG A 726 -11.32 25.78 8.33
CA ARG A 726 -9.93 26.21 8.06
C ARG A 726 -8.93 25.39 8.89
N LEU A 727 -9.24 25.19 10.18
CA LEU A 727 -8.49 24.28 11.04
C LEU A 727 -8.58 22.83 10.54
N GLY A 728 -9.77 22.38 10.19
CA GLY A 728 -10.00 21.06 9.62
C GLY A 728 -9.13 20.75 8.40
N LYS A 729 -8.94 21.74 7.52
CA LYS A 729 -8.05 21.63 6.36
C LYS A 729 -6.58 21.51 6.77
N ALA A 730 -6.16 22.16 7.86
CA ALA A 730 -4.82 22.00 8.41
C ALA A 730 -4.62 20.61 9.05
N ILE A 731 -5.63 20.08 9.74
CA ILE A 731 -5.62 18.70 10.27
C ILE A 731 -5.52 17.68 9.13
N MET A 732 -6.33 17.84 8.07
CA MET A 732 -6.25 17.00 6.87
C MET A 732 -4.86 17.08 6.21
N ALA A 733 -4.29 18.27 6.06
CA ALA A 733 -2.95 18.41 5.50
C ALA A 733 -1.88 17.70 6.36
N THR A 734 -2.04 17.75 7.68
CA THR A 734 -1.16 17.04 8.63
C THR A 734 -1.29 15.53 8.45
N SER A 735 -2.51 15.01 8.26
CA SER A 735 -2.71 13.56 8.07
C SER A 735 -2.03 13.01 6.83
N LEU A 736 -1.89 13.80 5.76
CA LEU A 736 -1.14 13.39 4.56
C LEU A 736 0.37 13.22 4.78
N THR A 737 0.93 13.84 5.82
CA THR A 737 2.36 13.81 6.14
C THR A 737 2.70 12.96 7.37
N THR A 738 1.68 12.48 8.08
CA THR A 738 1.84 11.62 9.26
C THR A 738 2.08 10.18 8.81
N SER A 739 3.11 9.51 9.36
CA SER A 739 3.37 8.12 9.03
C SER A 739 2.44 7.16 9.80
N PRO A 740 2.13 5.97 9.25
CA PRO A 740 1.43 4.93 10.00
C PRO A 740 2.14 4.55 11.31
N GLU A 741 3.47 4.56 11.32
CA GLU A 741 4.30 4.26 12.48
C GLU A 741 4.13 5.29 13.61
N ASP A 742 3.92 6.57 13.29
CA ASP A 742 3.62 7.62 14.28
C ASP A 742 2.31 7.32 15.02
N ILE A 743 1.26 6.96 14.28
CA ILE A 743 -0.03 6.58 14.84
C ILE A 743 0.12 5.36 15.75
N LYS A 744 0.90 4.37 15.33
CA LYS A 744 1.17 3.18 16.15
C LYS A 744 1.81 3.53 17.48
N ARG A 745 2.85 4.38 17.48
CA ARG A 745 3.51 4.85 18.72
C ARG A 745 2.56 5.61 19.64
N LEU A 746 1.69 6.44 19.08
CA LEU A 746 0.69 7.17 19.87
C LEU A 746 -0.36 6.23 20.49
N MET A 747 -0.79 5.19 19.77
CA MET A 747 -1.70 4.17 20.29
C MET A 747 -1.07 3.38 21.45
N GLU A 748 0.20 2.98 21.32
CA GLU A 748 0.96 2.31 22.39
C GLU A 748 1.08 3.20 23.65
N LYS A 749 1.35 4.50 23.46
CA LYS A 749 1.38 5.48 24.55
C LYS A 749 0.00 5.66 25.21
N ALA A 750 -1.07 5.72 24.42
CA ALA A 750 -2.43 5.82 24.95
C ALA A 750 -2.83 4.58 25.76
N SER A 751 -2.36 3.39 25.35
CA SER A 751 -2.63 2.14 26.05
C SER A 751 -2.17 2.14 27.51
N GLN A 752 -1.06 2.83 27.80
CA GLN A 752 -0.47 2.90 29.15
C GLN A 752 -1.29 3.77 30.12
N LEU A 753 -2.26 4.54 29.63
CA LEU A 753 -3.09 5.44 30.42
C LEU A 753 -4.48 4.85 30.73
N LEU A 754 -4.77 3.65 30.24
CA LEU A 754 -6.06 2.98 30.40
C LEU A 754 -5.94 1.81 31.39
N PRO A 755 -6.99 1.50 32.18
CA PRO A 755 -7.00 0.36 33.11
C PRO A 755 -6.59 -0.95 32.42
N GLU A 756 -5.86 -1.84 33.09
CA GLU A 756 -5.36 -3.10 32.48
C GLU A 756 -6.45 -4.13 32.19
N ASP A 757 -7.56 -4.09 32.92
CA ASP A 757 -8.69 -5.03 32.85
C ASP A 757 -9.76 -4.65 31.80
N MET A 758 -9.61 -3.52 31.11
CA MET A 758 -10.52 -3.09 30.06
C MET A 758 -10.43 -3.97 28.80
N ASP A 759 -11.60 -4.39 28.29
CA ASP A 759 -11.76 -5.15 27.05
C ASP A 759 -11.11 -4.47 25.83
N ASP A 760 -10.66 -5.27 24.86
CA ASP A 760 -9.87 -4.82 23.71
C ASP A 760 -10.56 -3.74 22.85
N ARG A 761 -11.86 -3.90 22.55
CA ARG A 761 -12.58 -2.96 21.66
C ARG A 761 -12.90 -1.63 22.33
N PRO A 762 -13.43 -1.58 23.57
CA PRO A 762 -13.51 -0.35 24.34
C PRO A 762 -12.14 0.32 24.51
N ARG A 763 -11.09 -0.45 24.88
CA ARG A 763 -9.72 0.07 25.02
C ARG A 763 -9.26 0.75 23.74
N TYR A 764 -9.38 0.06 22.61
CA TYR A 764 -9.01 0.60 21.30
C TYR A 764 -9.75 1.91 21.00
N SER A 765 -11.06 1.94 21.27
CA SER A 765 -11.89 3.11 21.04
C SER A 765 -11.41 4.33 21.85
N GLN A 766 -11.05 4.14 23.12
CA GLN A 766 -10.52 5.21 23.96
C GLN A 766 -9.10 5.64 23.56
N GLN A 767 -8.25 4.70 23.13
CA GLN A 767 -6.93 5.03 22.57
C GLN A 767 -7.08 5.95 21.35
N VAL A 768 -7.98 5.63 20.41
CA VAL A 768 -8.23 6.45 19.22
C VAL A 768 -8.64 7.89 19.59
N VAL A 769 -9.49 8.06 20.61
CA VAL A 769 -9.88 9.40 21.11
C VAL A 769 -8.67 10.17 21.63
N LEU A 770 -7.85 9.55 22.49
CA LEU A 770 -6.64 10.18 23.04
C LEU A 770 -5.66 10.58 21.94
N VAL A 771 -5.41 9.70 20.96
CA VAL A 771 -4.57 10.00 19.81
C VAL A 771 -5.12 11.20 19.03
N GLY A 772 -6.42 11.25 18.76
CA GLY A 772 -7.05 12.39 18.10
C GLY A 772 -6.86 13.71 18.86
N LEU A 773 -7.01 13.69 20.19
CA LEU A 773 -6.78 14.89 21.01
C LEU A 773 -5.32 15.32 21.04
N TRP A 774 -4.37 14.39 21.09
CA TRP A 774 -2.94 14.69 21.05
C TRP A 774 -2.50 15.25 19.69
N MET A 775 -3.04 14.71 18.59
CA MET A 775 -2.82 15.28 17.26
C MET A 775 -3.34 16.72 17.18
N LEU A 776 -4.54 16.97 17.72
CA LEU A 776 -5.06 18.33 17.78
C LEU A 776 -4.20 19.26 18.64
N LEU A 777 -3.71 18.78 19.77
CA LEU A 777 -2.85 19.55 20.68
C LEU A 777 -1.53 19.94 19.99
N ASP A 778 -0.90 19.00 19.29
CA ASP A 778 0.33 19.25 18.52
C ASP A 778 0.08 20.27 17.41
N ILE A 779 -1.00 20.12 16.64
CA ILE A 779 -1.38 21.05 15.57
C ILE A 779 -1.66 22.45 16.13
N CYS A 780 -2.39 22.57 17.25
CA CYS A 780 -2.60 23.85 17.92
C CYS A 780 -1.28 24.48 18.37
N GLY A 781 -0.33 23.67 18.85
CA GLY A 781 1.02 24.12 19.21
C GLY A 781 1.79 24.65 18.00
N GLN A 782 1.79 23.95 16.87
CA GLN A 782 2.45 24.38 15.63
C GLN A 782 1.83 25.66 15.04
N LEU A 783 0.50 25.78 15.11
CA LEU A 783 -0.27 26.93 14.62
C LEU A 783 -0.35 28.09 15.63
N HIS A 784 0.22 27.96 16.84
CA HIS A 784 0.18 28.97 17.90
C HIS A 784 -1.26 29.37 18.34
N LEU A 785 -2.19 28.42 18.40
CA LEU A 785 -3.58 28.62 18.83
C LEU A 785 -3.70 28.50 20.35
N PHE A 786 -3.04 29.41 21.08
CA PHE A 786 -2.77 29.25 22.51
C PHE A 786 -4.02 29.24 23.40
N ASN A 787 -5.09 29.98 23.07
CA ASN A 787 -6.28 30.02 23.91
C ASN A 787 -7.01 28.67 23.89
N ALA A 788 -7.21 28.11 22.69
CA ALA A 788 -7.79 26.80 22.52
C ALA A 788 -6.89 25.70 23.09
N MET A 789 -5.57 25.79 22.88
CA MET A 789 -4.60 24.83 23.38
C MET A 789 -4.66 24.67 24.91
N PHE A 790 -4.76 25.80 25.64
CA PHE A 790 -4.90 25.75 27.10
C PHE A 790 -6.18 25.02 27.54
N VAL A 791 -7.31 25.27 26.88
CA VAL A 791 -8.57 24.58 27.18
C VAL A 791 -8.48 23.10 26.83
N LEU A 792 -7.88 22.77 25.68
CA LEU A 792 -7.70 21.40 25.20
C LEU A 792 -6.88 20.56 26.17
N ASP A 793 -5.80 21.11 26.73
CA ASP A 793 -5.01 20.42 27.77
C ASP A 793 -5.87 20.07 28.99
N THR A 794 -6.74 20.99 29.44
CA THR A 794 -7.65 20.69 30.55
C THR A 794 -8.73 19.65 30.21
N VAL A 795 -9.10 19.53 28.93
CA VAL A 795 -10.04 18.52 28.44
C VAL A 795 -9.37 17.14 28.42
N ILE A 796 -8.12 17.06 27.92
CA ILE A 796 -7.32 15.82 27.90
C ILE A 796 -7.12 15.29 29.33
N LYS A 797 -6.75 16.18 30.28
CA LYS A 797 -6.58 15.80 31.70
C LYS A 797 -7.86 15.23 32.30
N ALA A 798 -8.99 15.91 32.12
CA ALA A 798 -10.28 15.44 32.61
C ALA A 798 -10.70 14.08 32.01
N LEU A 799 -10.33 13.82 30.74
CA LEU A 799 -10.60 12.55 30.08
C LEU A 799 -9.77 11.40 30.69
N ILE A 800 -8.47 11.64 30.90
CA ILE A 800 -7.54 10.67 31.50
C ILE A 800 -7.92 10.37 32.96
N GLU A 801 -8.24 11.41 33.74
CA GLU A 801 -8.73 11.27 35.12
C GLU A 801 -9.98 10.38 35.15
N ARG A 802 -10.92 10.58 34.21
CA ARG A 802 -12.14 9.77 34.15
C ARG A 802 -11.87 8.31 33.80
N TYR A 803 -10.92 8.02 32.90
CA TYR A 803 -10.53 6.64 32.60
C TYR A 803 -9.85 5.93 33.78
N ALA A 804 -9.20 6.67 34.67
CA ALA A 804 -8.60 6.11 35.87
C ALA A 804 -9.62 5.88 37.00
N GLU A 805 -10.67 6.71 37.08
CA GLU A 805 -11.72 6.63 38.11
C GLU A 805 -12.84 5.65 37.78
N ASP A 806 -13.32 5.65 36.54
CA ASP A 806 -14.37 4.75 36.08
C ASP A 806 -13.73 3.60 35.29
N GLY A 807 -13.88 2.38 35.79
CA GLY A 807 -13.80 1.15 35.01
C GLY A 807 -14.94 1.04 33.98
N ASP A 808 -15.26 2.13 33.26
CA ASP A 808 -16.36 2.29 32.28
C ASP A 808 -16.20 1.36 31.05
N GLY A 809 -15.22 0.48 31.09
CA GLY A 809 -14.95 -0.57 30.13
C GLY A 809 -15.86 -1.79 30.26
N TYR A 810 -16.63 -1.93 31.35
CA TYR A 810 -17.55 -3.05 31.48
C TYR A 810 -18.75 -2.89 30.52
N VAL A 811 -18.73 -3.67 29.44
CA VAL A 811 -19.87 -3.83 28.54
C VAL A 811 -20.63 -5.09 28.95
N GLN A 812 -21.94 -4.95 29.17
CA GLN A 812 -22.80 -6.08 29.52
C GLN A 812 -22.81 -7.12 28.41
N SER A 813 -22.61 -8.38 28.76
CA SER A 813 -22.70 -9.49 27.83
C SER A 813 -24.15 -9.75 27.41
N GLU A 814 -24.33 -10.53 26.34
CA GLU A 814 -25.66 -11.01 25.96
C GLU A 814 -26.31 -11.84 27.07
N ILE A 815 -25.51 -12.53 27.91
CA ILE A 815 -26.02 -13.30 29.05
C ILE A 815 -26.47 -12.38 30.16
N ASP A 816 -25.76 -11.28 30.45
CA ASP A 816 -26.17 -10.32 31.46
C ASP A 816 -27.55 -9.72 31.14
N LEU A 817 -27.81 -9.44 29.87
CA LEU A 817 -29.13 -8.98 29.40
C LEU A 817 -30.22 -10.07 29.58
N VAL A 818 -29.89 -11.33 29.34
CA VAL A 818 -30.81 -12.45 29.61
C VAL A 818 -31.09 -12.56 31.12
N MET A 819 -30.05 -12.45 31.95
CA MET A 819 -30.16 -12.58 33.41
C MET A 819 -30.94 -11.42 34.04
N GLN A 820 -30.77 -10.18 33.57
CA GLN A 820 -31.62 -9.06 33.96
C GLN A 820 -33.09 -9.30 33.63
N LYS A 821 -33.38 -9.81 32.42
CA LYS A 821 -34.75 -10.16 32.05
C LYS A 821 -35.31 -11.29 32.90
N ILE A 822 -34.51 -12.30 33.21
CA ILE A 822 -34.91 -13.36 34.15
C ILE A 822 -35.22 -12.77 35.53
N ALA A 823 -34.42 -11.83 36.04
CA ALA A 823 -34.68 -11.16 37.31
C ALA A 823 -35.99 -10.36 37.29
N VAL A 824 -36.29 -9.66 36.19
CA VAL A 824 -37.57 -8.97 35.99
C VAL A 824 -38.73 -9.97 35.95
N ILE A 825 -38.59 -11.08 35.23
CA ILE A 825 -39.62 -12.13 35.15
C ILE A 825 -39.88 -12.74 36.53
N VAL A 826 -38.83 -12.97 37.33
CA VAL A 826 -38.92 -13.41 38.73
C VAL A 826 -39.72 -12.39 39.55
N ALA A 827 -39.40 -11.10 39.46
CA ALA A 827 -40.12 -10.05 40.19
C ALA A 827 -41.60 -9.98 39.81
N ILE A 828 -41.94 -10.05 38.51
CA ILE A 828 -43.32 -10.08 38.02
C ILE A 828 -44.05 -11.31 38.56
N SER A 829 -43.41 -12.49 38.46
CA SER A 829 -43.99 -13.77 38.90
C SER A 829 -44.20 -13.85 40.42
N ARG A 830 -43.46 -13.04 41.21
CA ARG A 830 -43.62 -12.90 42.67
C ARG A 830 -44.74 -11.93 43.06
N SER A 831 -45.26 -11.13 42.13
CA SER A 831 -46.35 -10.21 42.44
C SER A 831 -47.65 -10.99 42.74
N ALA A 832 -48.39 -10.55 43.76
CA ALA A 832 -49.54 -11.28 44.28
C ALA A 832 -50.67 -11.46 43.23
N ASP A 833 -50.82 -10.51 42.31
CA ASP A 833 -51.85 -10.53 41.28
C ASP A 833 -51.53 -11.54 40.16
N GLU A 834 -50.27 -11.63 39.72
CA GLU A 834 -49.80 -12.57 38.67
C GLU A 834 -49.77 -14.03 39.15
N ALA A 835 -49.44 -14.23 40.43
CA ALA A 835 -49.48 -15.54 41.06
C ALA A 835 -50.92 -16.07 41.19
N ALA A 836 -51.91 -15.18 41.34
CA ALA A 836 -53.33 -15.53 41.46
C ALA A 836 -54.02 -15.73 40.08
N SER A 837 -53.58 -15.03 39.03
CA SER A 837 -54.10 -15.16 37.66
C SER A 837 -53.52 -16.35 36.88
N GLY A 838 -52.47 -16.99 37.39
CA GLY A 838 -51.78 -18.10 36.71
C GLY A 838 -50.92 -17.65 35.51
N THR A 839 -50.59 -16.36 35.42
CA THR A 839 -49.75 -15.79 34.34
C THR A 839 -48.26 -15.77 34.67
N ALA A 840 -47.88 -16.16 35.89
CA ALA A 840 -46.48 -16.29 36.30
C ALA A 840 -45.65 -17.22 35.40
N TYR A 841 -44.47 -16.77 35.02
CA TYR A 841 -43.55 -17.47 34.12
C TYR A 841 -42.50 -18.30 34.87
N LEU A 842 -42.02 -17.83 36.01
CA LEU A 842 -40.98 -18.48 36.82
C LEU A 842 -41.45 -18.68 38.25
N PHE A 843 -41.36 -19.92 38.74
CA PHE A 843 -41.78 -20.30 40.09
C PHE A 843 -40.58 -20.73 40.94
N ASP A 844 -40.54 -20.22 42.18
CA ASP A 844 -39.55 -20.60 43.20
C ASP A 844 -39.69 -22.10 43.54
N GLY A 845 -38.56 -22.77 43.76
CA GLY A 845 -38.47 -24.21 43.99
C GLY A 845 -38.75 -25.08 42.76
N GLN A 846 -39.14 -24.52 41.62
CA GLN A 846 -39.33 -25.27 40.36
C GLN A 846 -38.36 -24.83 39.27
N HIS A 847 -38.27 -23.52 39.02
CA HIS A 847 -37.47 -22.92 37.94
C HIS A 847 -36.20 -22.25 38.45
N TYR A 848 -36.32 -21.63 39.62
CA TYR A 848 -35.20 -21.01 40.33
C TYR A 848 -35.35 -21.25 41.84
N ALA A 849 -34.27 -21.09 42.58
CA ALA A 849 -34.27 -20.95 44.04
C ALA A 849 -33.16 -19.97 44.44
N ILE A 850 -33.37 -19.23 45.52
CA ILE A 850 -32.40 -18.24 46.01
C ILE A 850 -31.90 -18.67 47.37
N THR A 851 -30.58 -18.70 47.49
CA THR A 851 -29.89 -18.94 48.76
C THR A 851 -29.22 -17.65 49.24
N SER A 852 -28.54 -17.69 50.38
CA SER A 852 -27.76 -16.54 50.87
C SER A 852 -26.68 -16.10 49.89
N GLU A 853 -26.09 -17.03 49.14
CA GLU A 853 -24.92 -16.79 48.28
C GLU A 853 -25.21 -16.94 46.78
N TYR A 854 -26.19 -17.77 46.40
CA TYR A 854 -26.41 -18.17 45.01
C TYR A 854 -27.85 -17.99 44.54
N LEU A 855 -27.99 -17.56 43.29
CA LEU A 855 -29.16 -17.88 42.46
C LEU A 855 -28.95 -19.28 41.87
N VAL A 856 -29.82 -20.22 42.23
CA VAL A 856 -29.90 -21.54 41.64
C VAL A 856 -30.94 -21.51 40.53
N LEU A 857 -30.56 -21.84 39.29
CA LEU A 857 -31.42 -21.67 38.13
C LEU A 857 -31.49 -22.95 37.29
N ASP A 858 -32.69 -23.42 36.95
CA ASP A 858 -32.88 -24.45 35.92
C ASP A 858 -32.59 -23.83 34.54
N PRO A 859 -31.48 -24.19 33.88
CA PRO A 859 -31.08 -23.52 32.65
C PRO A 859 -32.04 -23.77 31.49
N VAL A 860 -32.74 -24.91 31.48
CA VAL A 860 -33.60 -25.31 30.36
C VAL A 860 -34.96 -24.64 30.50
N LEU A 861 -35.57 -24.79 31.68
CA LEU A 861 -36.92 -24.27 31.90
C LEU A 861 -36.90 -22.75 32.01
N SER A 862 -35.91 -22.17 32.69
CA SER A 862 -35.83 -20.72 32.84
C SER A 862 -35.54 -20.01 31.52
N HIS A 863 -34.71 -20.60 30.64
CA HIS A 863 -34.50 -20.09 29.28
C HIS A 863 -35.77 -20.19 28.44
N ALA A 864 -36.50 -21.31 28.50
CA ALA A 864 -37.76 -21.46 27.77
C ALA A 864 -38.80 -20.41 28.22
N CYS A 865 -38.93 -20.16 29.52
CA CYS A 865 -39.81 -19.14 30.08
C CYS A 865 -39.39 -17.73 29.67
N TYR A 866 -38.10 -17.42 29.71
CA TYR A 866 -37.52 -16.18 29.17
C TYR A 866 -37.89 -15.97 27.70
N THR A 867 -37.68 -16.99 26.86
CA THR A 867 -37.94 -16.94 25.42
C THR A 867 -39.42 -16.69 25.13
N ARG A 868 -40.29 -17.33 25.92
CA ARG A 868 -41.74 -17.15 25.85
C ARG A 868 -42.16 -15.74 26.27
N TYR A 869 -41.64 -15.24 27.39
CA TYR A 869 -41.91 -13.88 27.87
C TYR A 869 -41.53 -12.82 26.82
N CYS A 870 -40.33 -12.92 26.24
CA CYS A 870 -39.92 -12.01 25.16
C CYS A 870 -40.88 -12.07 23.97
N SER A 871 -41.34 -13.26 23.59
CA SER A 871 -42.20 -13.44 22.42
C SER A 871 -43.65 -13.00 22.65
N VAL A 872 -44.20 -13.26 23.84
CA VAL A 872 -45.63 -13.06 24.17
C VAL A 872 -45.88 -11.66 24.71
N ASP A 873 -45.17 -11.27 25.78
CA ASP A 873 -45.44 -10.02 26.50
C ASP A 873 -44.68 -8.86 25.88
N GLU A 874 -43.37 -9.00 25.67
CA GLU A 874 -42.58 -7.91 25.09
C GLU A 874 -42.72 -7.82 23.57
N ARG A 875 -43.17 -8.90 22.91
CA ARG A 875 -43.22 -9.04 21.45
C ARG A 875 -41.89 -8.72 20.77
N THR A 876 -40.79 -9.07 21.42
CA THR A 876 -39.43 -8.89 20.93
C THR A 876 -38.76 -10.25 20.69
N ALA A 877 -37.77 -10.27 19.80
CA ALA A 877 -36.95 -11.47 19.65
C ALA A 877 -36.08 -11.63 20.91
N PRO A 878 -35.96 -12.85 21.47
CA PRO A 878 -35.03 -13.12 22.56
C PRO A 878 -33.59 -12.83 22.10
N VAL A 879 -32.78 -12.32 23.02
CA VAL A 879 -31.35 -12.05 22.83
C VAL A 879 -30.64 -13.35 22.44
N ILE A 880 -30.87 -14.43 23.21
CA ILE A 880 -30.37 -15.78 22.91
C ILE A 880 -31.57 -16.71 22.67
N GLN A 881 -31.72 -17.21 21.45
CA GLN A 881 -32.84 -18.09 21.08
C GLN A 881 -32.61 -19.56 21.43
N SER A 882 -31.35 -20.01 21.45
CA SER A 882 -31.00 -21.42 21.68
C SER A 882 -30.66 -21.66 23.15
N GLY A 883 -31.38 -22.57 23.81
CA GLY A 883 -31.08 -22.97 25.18
C GLY A 883 -29.70 -23.63 25.33
N ALA A 884 -29.22 -24.33 24.30
CA ALA A 884 -27.87 -24.91 24.30
C ALA A 884 -26.79 -23.83 24.23
N GLN A 885 -27.03 -22.75 23.48
CA GLN A 885 -26.13 -21.60 23.42
C GLN A 885 -26.15 -20.80 24.73
N PHE A 886 -27.33 -20.62 25.33
CA PHE A 886 -27.46 -20.00 26.66
C PHE A 886 -26.64 -20.76 27.71
N LEU A 887 -26.81 -22.08 27.80
CA LEU A 887 -26.06 -22.91 28.76
C LEU A 887 -24.54 -22.86 28.53
N LYS A 888 -24.10 -22.77 27.26
CA LYS A 888 -22.68 -22.65 26.95
C LYS A 888 -22.11 -21.32 27.44
N LEU A 889 -22.75 -20.21 27.07
CA LEU A 889 -22.27 -18.86 27.34
C LEU A 889 -22.34 -18.50 28.82
N ILE A 890 -23.40 -18.91 29.53
CA ILE A 890 -23.52 -18.61 30.96
C ILE A 890 -22.44 -19.28 31.82
N ASN A 891 -21.86 -20.40 31.36
CA ASN A 891 -20.76 -21.06 32.04
C ASN A 891 -19.43 -20.32 31.89
N GLU A 892 -19.34 -19.36 30.95
CA GLU A 892 -18.15 -18.53 30.71
C GLU A 892 -18.19 -17.23 31.53
N GLU A 893 -19.32 -16.93 32.18
CA GLU A 893 -19.50 -15.73 32.99
C GLU A 893 -18.84 -15.86 34.38
N PRO A 894 -18.27 -14.79 34.95
CA PRO A 894 -17.54 -14.86 36.22
C PRO A 894 -18.44 -15.12 37.43
N TYR A 895 -19.75 -14.86 37.32
CA TYR A 895 -20.71 -15.26 38.35
C TYR A 895 -21.11 -16.73 38.27
N PHE A 896 -20.72 -17.49 37.24
CA PHE A 896 -20.96 -18.93 37.24
C PHE A 896 -20.02 -19.65 38.20
N VAL A 897 -20.59 -20.41 39.13
CA VAL A 897 -19.83 -21.11 40.17
C VAL A 897 -19.72 -22.60 39.86
N LYS A 898 -20.85 -23.24 39.55
CA LYS A 898 -20.90 -24.68 39.25
C LYS A 898 -22.20 -25.08 38.58
N TYR A 899 -22.17 -26.27 37.97
CA TYR A 899 -23.35 -26.93 37.39
C TYR A 899 -23.60 -28.26 38.10
N ALA A 900 -24.59 -28.31 39.00
CA ALA A 900 -24.80 -29.45 39.90
C ALA A 900 -26.27 -29.60 40.32
N PRO A 901 -26.75 -30.79 40.75
CA PRO A 901 -28.11 -30.94 41.25
C PRO A 901 -28.39 -30.10 42.50
N HIS A 902 -29.63 -29.60 42.65
CA HIS A 902 -30.11 -28.92 43.85
C HIS A 902 -31.31 -29.66 44.45
N ALA A 903 -31.30 -29.87 45.76
CA ALA A 903 -32.33 -30.63 46.46
C ALA A 903 -33.70 -29.95 46.30
N GLY A 904 -34.72 -30.71 45.92
CA GLY A 904 -36.09 -30.20 45.73
C GLY A 904 -36.37 -29.57 44.36
N MET A 905 -35.37 -29.43 43.46
CA MET A 905 -35.57 -28.84 42.13
C MET A 905 -35.30 -29.81 40.98
N GLY A 906 -36.07 -29.65 39.89
CA GLY A 906 -35.84 -30.23 38.57
C GLY A 906 -35.59 -31.74 38.51
N GLY A 907 -36.12 -32.52 39.45
CA GLY A 907 -36.06 -33.99 39.44
C GLY A 907 -34.65 -34.57 39.52
N GLY A 908 -33.69 -33.85 40.12
CA GLY A 908 -32.30 -34.28 40.22
C GLY A 908 -31.42 -33.91 39.02
N ARG A 909 -31.93 -33.15 38.05
CA ARG A 909 -31.13 -32.57 36.97
C ARG A 909 -30.16 -31.51 37.52
N PRO A 910 -29.02 -31.25 36.84
CA PRO A 910 -28.10 -30.22 37.27
C PRO A 910 -28.66 -28.82 37.02
N MET A 911 -28.44 -27.93 37.99
CA MET A 911 -28.82 -26.52 38.01
C MET A 911 -27.58 -25.65 37.92
N LEU A 912 -27.74 -24.45 37.38
CA LEU A 912 -26.72 -23.41 37.43
C LEU A 912 -26.69 -22.81 38.84
N PHE A 913 -25.51 -22.73 39.43
CA PHE A 913 -25.27 -21.95 40.64
C PHE A 913 -24.54 -20.67 40.25
N LEU A 914 -25.21 -19.53 40.41
CA LEU A 914 -24.71 -18.22 40.04
C LEU A 914 -24.49 -17.38 41.31
N SER A 915 -23.29 -16.86 41.51
CA SER A 915 -22.92 -16.02 42.66
C SER A 915 -23.67 -14.69 42.62
N LEU A 916 -24.48 -14.43 43.64
CA LEU A 916 -25.24 -13.19 43.75
C LEU A 916 -24.32 -11.98 43.91
N GLN A 917 -23.21 -12.13 44.64
CA GLN A 917 -22.21 -11.08 44.81
C GLN A 917 -21.56 -10.68 43.48
N GLU A 918 -21.17 -11.67 42.67
CA GLU A 918 -20.55 -11.43 41.36
C GLU A 918 -21.57 -10.91 40.34
N MET A 919 -22.84 -11.36 40.40
CA MET A 919 -23.93 -10.78 39.61
C MET A 919 -24.15 -9.30 39.95
N GLN A 920 -24.06 -8.92 41.23
CA GLN A 920 -24.13 -7.53 41.67
C GLN A 920 -22.95 -6.70 41.16
N ALA A 921 -21.73 -7.25 41.22
CA ALA A 921 -20.54 -6.61 40.67
C ALA A 921 -20.65 -6.36 39.15
N LYS A 922 -21.43 -7.20 38.46
CA LYS A 922 -21.78 -7.09 37.03
C LYS A 922 -23.00 -6.19 36.76
N ASN A 923 -23.45 -5.40 37.75
CA ASN A 923 -24.61 -4.51 37.67
C ASN A 923 -25.92 -5.22 37.28
N ILE A 924 -26.09 -6.50 37.64
CA ILE A 924 -27.39 -7.18 37.54
C ILE A 924 -28.18 -6.87 38.82
N ASP A 925 -29.39 -6.34 38.67
CA ASP A 925 -30.23 -5.97 39.82
C ASP A 925 -30.81 -7.22 40.51
N ILE A 926 -30.06 -7.73 41.48
CA ILE A 926 -30.45 -8.88 42.29
C ILE A 926 -31.53 -8.57 43.33
N SER A 927 -31.92 -7.30 43.52
CA SER A 927 -33.04 -6.96 44.40
C SER A 927 -34.37 -7.44 43.81
N LEU A 928 -34.47 -7.51 42.48
CA LEU A 928 -35.62 -8.07 41.74
C LEU A 928 -35.78 -9.59 41.95
N LEU A 929 -34.69 -10.26 42.30
CA LEU A 929 -34.74 -11.66 42.73
C LEU A 929 -35.33 -11.78 44.14
N GLY A 930 -35.45 -10.68 44.89
CA GLY A 930 -35.89 -10.63 46.29
C GLY A 930 -34.82 -11.04 47.28
N TRP A 931 -33.55 -10.87 46.91
CA TRP A 931 -32.40 -10.95 47.80
C TRP A 931 -32.18 -9.59 48.49
N GLY A 932 -31.98 -9.60 49.81
CA GLY A 932 -31.80 -8.38 50.62
C GLY A 932 -33.09 -7.73 51.16
N GLY A 933 -34.27 -8.21 50.75
CA GLY A 933 -35.56 -7.83 51.32
C GLY A 933 -36.10 -8.91 52.26
N THR A 934 -36.32 -8.57 53.53
CA THR A 934 -37.01 -9.37 54.58
C THR A 934 -36.31 -10.63 55.11
N HIS A 935 -35.28 -10.46 55.96
CA HIS A 935 -35.01 -11.41 57.06
C HIS A 935 -34.53 -10.76 58.37
N ALA A 936 -34.63 -9.42 58.53
CA ALA A 936 -34.15 -8.74 59.74
C ALA A 936 -35.14 -8.71 60.93
N ASN A 937 -36.37 -9.25 60.81
CA ASN A 937 -37.40 -9.13 61.88
C ASN A 937 -38.15 -10.45 62.16
N ALA A 938 -37.44 -11.56 62.32
CA ALA A 938 -38.04 -12.78 62.86
C ALA A 938 -37.01 -13.59 63.66
N SER A 939 -36.49 -13.02 64.75
CA SER A 939 -35.90 -13.76 65.89
C SER A 939 -35.30 -12.85 66.96
N VAL A 940 -36.09 -11.96 67.57
CA VAL A 940 -35.98 -11.63 69.01
C VAL A 940 -37.37 -11.16 69.47
N ILE A 941 -37.94 -11.92 70.42
CA ILE A 941 -39.25 -11.84 71.10
C ILE A 941 -40.45 -12.39 70.31
#